data_AF-A0A6J6M8E0-F1
#
_entry.id   AF-A0A6J6M8E0-F1
#
_cell.length_a   1.000
_cell.length_b   1.000
_cell.length_c   1.000
_cell.angle_alpha   90.00
_cell.angle_beta   90.00
_cell.angle_gamma   90.00
#
_symmetry.space_group_name_H-M   'P 1'
#
loop_
_entity.id
_entity.type
_entity.pdbx_description
1 polymer ?
#
loop_
_entity_poly.entity_id
_entity_poly.type
_entity_poly.pdbx_seq_one_letter_code
_entity_poly.pdbx_strand_id
1 'polypeptide(L)'
;MGSKRAEASNISTPWTVSVTPFENISDGTRIRINLRTDNAHPISSAKAQVCRSGVNYGTSTSFVPNEDFRIGGANCPSIPISTSGDLAAQASNTYTNAVRPEGDTFTIAAGVGTVTWNDTNGAAQSLTCDAQNPCDLVIQVRGIGSDNVLRWIPFTQTLTYRIDDPIAGCGGPAAGLVSSASSERNTRLWVDLTLAQCKSPGAQAGALSSASFAGEGSALEMYSRGDVDFVYSSVVYDSAPGLGRGDSSDPLTPRGSALVPVALNATVLAVGNGYQGANGDKVPYSDVKMTLDEVAALLSGGPGQIDSYIPAIYARNPQLQGTGMFSTSSSIQLGAVPDKESTTWYSTGILDALRPNLWKVPDTGTFGPDAGRDRSALTSFALADPSFQGVINLFTGTSVLDKTIKTLSNGDFGGVWAVTDLATARSLGMTVVQIQNASGAFVEPTQASMLSAVSSMTIATDGRLVPNYSAAAVQNVEPYPLTFVEYAVAPLKPLVDDKCIPRATSQQLLKNWLTYVTHTGQQELPDGMEAITPAMVQTAEAQIALVGTVENSCVPDGSATSSGGEFGTVLPPSALTSRFGSSVARVAPAGSTVAVDAQLASVQAEMPEFVRRSVGTNVLALIGLAAVLGLLTVSAMATSGRLSLSRFGRGGRRS
;
A
#
# COMPACT_ATOMS: atom_id res chain seq x y z
N MET A 1 10.38 -11.73 17.52
CA MET A 1 8.90 -11.74 17.66
C MET A 1 8.53 -12.78 18.69
N GLY A 2 8.10 -12.37 19.89
CA GLY A 2 7.71 -13.31 20.95
C GLY A 2 6.31 -13.87 20.65
N SER A 3 6.12 -15.18 20.76
CA SER A 3 4.78 -15.79 20.84
C SER A 3 4.37 -15.81 22.31
N LYS A 4 3.28 -15.14 22.69
CA LYS A 4 2.70 -15.31 24.02
C LYS A 4 1.72 -16.49 24.00
N ARG A 5 1.91 -17.43 24.93
CA ARG A 5 0.88 -18.39 25.34
C ARG A 5 0.26 -17.83 26.62
N ALA A 6 -1.04 -17.61 26.62
CA ALA A 6 -1.76 -17.26 27.84
C ALA A 6 -2.97 -18.21 28.00
N GLU A 7 -3.29 -18.53 29.25
CA GLU A 7 -4.54 -19.20 29.61
C GLU A 7 -5.67 -18.16 29.64
N ALA A 8 -6.90 -18.55 29.32
CA ALA A 8 -8.05 -17.65 29.41
C ALA A 8 -8.19 -17.12 30.84
N SER A 9 -8.50 -15.83 31.00
CA SER A 9 -8.26 -15.06 32.23
C SER A 9 -8.93 -15.57 33.50
N ASN A 10 -9.85 -16.54 33.45
CA ASN A 10 -10.57 -17.03 34.63
C ASN A 10 -11.01 -18.51 34.54
N ILE A 11 -10.63 -19.25 33.49
CA ILE A 11 -11.04 -20.65 33.30
C ILE A 11 -9.85 -21.42 32.73
N SER A 12 -9.41 -22.46 33.42
CA SER A 12 -8.40 -23.38 32.90
C SER A 12 -8.95 -24.05 31.63
N THR A 13 -8.22 -23.88 30.52
CA THR A 13 -8.60 -24.46 29.23
C THR A 13 -7.58 -25.51 28.82
N PRO A 14 -8.02 -26.69 28.35
CA PRO A 14 -7.14 -27.75 27.83
C PRO A 14 -6.65 -27.46 26.39
N TRP A 15 -6.72 -26.21 25.96
CA TRP A 15 -6.32 -25.74 24.64
C TRP A 15 -5.53 -24.45 24.75
N THR A 16 -4.71 -24.19 23.72
CA THR A 16 -3.83 -23.02 23.65
C THR A 16 -4.21 -22.15 22.46
N VAL A 17 -4.21 -20.83 22.69
CA VAL A 17 -4.31 -19.81 21.64
C VAL A 17 -2.96 -19.10 21.55
N SER A 18 -2.49 -18.88 20.33
CA SER A 18 -1.34 -18.01 20.07
C SER A 18 -1.68 -17.00 18.99
N VAL A 19 -1.14 -15.79 19.15
CA VAL A 19 -1.42 -14.63 18.30
C VAL A 19 -0.09 -14.05 17.83
N THR A 20 0.07 -13.79 16.53
CA THR A 20 1.30 -13.19 15.98
C THR A 20 1.03 -12.46 14.65
N PRO A 21 1.51 -11.22 14.46
CA PRO A 21 2.06 -10.31 15.47
C PRO A 21 0.95 -9.73 16.37
N PHE A 22 1.32 -9.14 17.50
CA PHE A 22 0.42 -8.36 18.36
C PHE A 22 1.04 -7.01 18.80
N GLU A 23 2.21 -6.67 18.27
CA GLU A 23 2.91 -5.42 18.53
C GLU A 23 3.29 -4.78 17.20
N ASN A 24 3.44 -3.45 17.22
CA ASN A 24 3.74 -2.64 16.03
C ASN A 24 2.76 -2.90 14.88
N ILE A 25 1.48 -3.06 15.23
CA ILE A 25 0.39 -3.27 14.28
C ILE A 25 0.20 -1.97 13.48
N SER A 26 0.38 -2.02 12.17
CA SER A 26 -0.05 -0.97 11.25
C SER A 26 -1.42 -1.29 10.66
N ASP A 27 -2.03 -0.32 9.99
CA ASP A 27 -3.31 -0.54 9.31
C ASP A 27 -3.24 -1.74 8.35
N GLY A 28 -4.24 -2.62 8.43
CA GLY A 28 -4.35 -3.82 7.60
C GLY A 28 -3.42 -4.99 7.96
N THR A 29 -2.61 -4.87 9.03
CA THR A 29 -1.70 -5.96 9.46
C THR A 29 -2.46 -7.26 9.70
N ARG A 30 -2.04 -8.33 9.02
CA ARG A 30 -2.60 -9.68 9.25
C ARG A 30 -2.06 -10.28 10.54
N ILE A 31 -2.97 -10.52 11.47
CA ILE A 31 -2.70 -11.22 12.71
C ILE A 31 -3.07 -12.69 12.53
N ARG A 32 -2.07 -13.56 12.68
CA ARG A 32 -2.23 -15.01 12.68
C ARG A 32 -2.67 -15.48 14.06
N ILE A 33 -3.75 -16.25 14.07
CA ILE A 33 -4.31 -16.90 15.26
C ILE A 33 -4.16 -18.40 15.09
N ASN A 34 -3.49 -19.06 16.02
CA ASN A 34 -3.33 -20.52 16.03
C ASN A 34 -3.97 -21.13 17.28
N LEU A 35 -4.84 -22.10 17.04
CA LEU A 35 -5.59 -22.85 18.05
C LEU A 35 -5.07 -24.28 18.10
N ARG A 36 -4.72 -24.77 19.29
CA ARG A 36 -4.32 -26.16 19.49
C ARG A 36 -5.06 -26.76 20.66
N THR A 37 -5.46 -28.01 20.51
CA THR A 37 -6.13 -28.79 21.53
C THR A 37 -5.77 -30.27 21.42
N ASP A 38 -6.29 -31.09 22.31
CA ASP A 38 -6.20 -32.54 22.25
C ASP A 38 -7.52 -33.18 21.79
N ASN A 39 -7.52 -34.49 21.56
CA ASN A 39 -8.72 -35.21 21.13
C ASN A 39 -9.81 -35.30 22.20
N ALA A 40 -9.48 -35.08 23.48
CA ALA A 40 -10.45 -35.15 24.58
C ALA A 40 -11.25 -33.84 24.71
N HIS A 41 -10.70 -32.72 24.24
CA HIS A 41 -11.29 -31.39 24.44
C HIS A 41 -11.44 -30.59 23.14
N PRO A 42 -12.10 -31.15 22.11
CA PRO A 42 -12.12 -30.55 20.79
C PRO A 42 -12.72 -29.14 20.79
N ILE A 43 -12.14 -28.29 19.94
CA ILE A 43 -12.66 -26.95 19.66
C ILE A 43 -13.62 -27.05 18.48
N SER A 44 -14.87 -26.66 18.68
CA SER A 44 -15.90 -26.70 17.62
C SER A 44 -15.81 -25.51 16.66
N SER A 45 -15.45 -24.33 17.15
CA SER A 45 -15.34 -23.10 16.35
C SER A 45 -14.58 -22.02 17.10
N ALA A 46 -14.05 -21.03 16.38
CA ALA A 46 -13.53 -19.80 16.99
C ALA A 46 -13.93 -18.57 16.19
N LYS A 47 -14.05 -17.44 16.87
CA LYS A 47 -14.32 -16.12 16.28
C LYS A 47 -13.36 -15.10 16.85
N ALA A 48 -12.85 -14.21 16.02
CA ALA A 48 -11.95 -13.15 16.41
C ALA A 48 -12.43 -11.79 15.91
N GLN A 49 -12.18 -10.74 16.68
CA GLN A 49 -12.46 -9.34 16.31
C GLN A 49 -11.64 -8.40 17.20
N VAL A 50 -11.37 -7.20 16.68
CA VAL A 50 -10.72 -6.13 17.45
C VAL A 50 -11.77 -5.35 18.22
N CYS A 51 -11.61 -5.24 19.53
CA CYS A 51 -12.56 -4.62 20.44
C CYS A 51 -11.86 -3.66 21.42
N ARG A 52 -12.69 -3.01 22.25
CA ARG A 52 -12.23 -2.12 23.33
C ARG A 52 -11.28 -2.84 24.28
N SER A 53 -10.13 -2.21 24.54
CA SER A 53 -9.10 -2.72 25.45
C SER A 53 -9.55 -2.70 26.92
N GLY A 54 -9.11 -3.68 27.70
CA GLY A 54 -9.29 -3.72 29.15
C GLY A 54 -10.68 -4.14 29.62
N VAL A 55 -11.54 -4.60 28.70
CA VAL A 55 -12.86 -5.17 29.02
C VAL A 55 -12.70 -6.62 29.46
N ASN A 56 -13.39 -7.00 30.54
CA ASN A 56 -13.46 -8.40 30.98
C ASN A 56 -14.58 -9.12 30.22
N TYR A 57 -14.24 -9.69 29.05
CA TYR A 57 -15.20 -10.42 28.22
C TYR A 57 -15.67 -11.70 28.93
N GLY A 58 -16.98 -11.98 28.84
CA GLY A 58 -17.65 -13.06 29.50
C GLY A 58 -17.63 -14.37 28.71
N THR A 59 -17.84 -15.46 29.45
CA THR A 59 -18.09 -16.79 28.85
C THR A 59 -19.57 -16.95 28.50
N SER A 60 -19.90 -17.89 27.61
CA SER A 60 -21.29 -18.19 27.23
C SER A 60 -21.48 -19.67 26.99
N THR A 61 -22.47 -20.29 27.64
CA THR A 61 -22.92 -21.66 27.34
C THR A 61 -23.95 -21.70 26.20
N SER A 62 -24.37 -20.53 25.70
CA SER A 62 -25.27 -20.43 24.55
C SER A 62 -24.56 -20.83 23.24
N PHE A 63 -25.34 -21.06 22.19
CA PHE A 63 -24.80 -21.27 20.85
C PHE A 63 -24.09 -20.01 20.32
N VAL A 64 -24.48 -18.84 20.81
CA VAL A 64 -23.85 -17.56 20.47
C VAL A 64 -22.82 -17.13 21.53
N PRO A 65 -21.76 -16.39 21.14
CA PRO A 65 -20.85 -15.74 22.09
C PRO A 65 -21.59 -14.84 23.09
N ASN A 66 -20.89 -14.43 24.15
CA ASN A 66 -21.43 -13.48 25.12
C ASN A 66 -21.74 -12.12 24.44
N GLU A 67 -22.71 -11.37 24.98
CA GLU A 67 -23.20 -10.11 24.42
C GLU A 67 -22.11 -9.04 24.36
N ASP A 68 -21.14 -9.08 25.28
CA ASP A 68 -19.98 -8.17 25.26
C ASP A 68 -19.02 -8.39 24.07
N PHE A 69 -19.10 -9.53 23.39
CA PHE A 69 -18.39 -9.87 22.16
C PHE A 69 -19.31 -9.71 20.92
N ARG A 70 -20.52 -9.19 21.04
CA ARG A 70 -21.40 -9.07 19.89
C ARG A 70 -20.86 -8.04 18.89
N ILE A 71 -20.86 -8.37 17.60
CA ILE A 71 -20.60 -7.42 16.51
C ILE A 71 -21.67 -6.32 16.59
N GLY A 72 -21.23 -5.06 16.69
CA GLY A 72 -22.12 -3.93 16.96
C GLY A 72 -22.65 -3.88 18.38
N GLY A 73 -22.01 -4.56 19.34
CA GLY A 73 -22.27 -4.37 20.77
C GLY A 73 -21.59 -3.11 21.31
N ALA A 74 -21.59 -2.93 22.64
CA ALA A 74 -20.98 -1.76 23.29
C ALA A 74 -19.43 -1.75 23.21
N ASN A 75 -18.80 -2.92 23.05
CA ASN A 75 -17.35 -3.08 23.11
C ASN A 75 -16.70 -3.37 21.75
N CYS A 76 -17.47 -3.88 20.78
CA CYS A 76 -16.96 -4.34 19.50
C CYS A 76 -17.76 -3.70 18.35
N PRO A 77 -17.09 -3.12 17.35
CA PRO A 77 -17.74 -2.31 16.33
C PRO A 77 -18.63 -3.15 15.39
N SER A 78 -19.58 -2.50 14.71
CA SER A 78 -20.39 -3.13 13.65
C SER A 78 -19.82 -2.93 12.24
N ILE A 79 -18.75 -2.16 12.14
CA ILE A 79 -18.01 -1.85 10.92
C ILE A 79 -16.51 -1.94 11.23
N PRO A 80 -15.67 -2.33 10.25
CA PRO A 80 -14.23 -2.36 10.44
C PRO A 80 -13.67 -1.03 10.96
N ILE A 81 -12.61 -1.08 11.77
CA ILE A 81 -11.93 0.12 12.29
C ILE A 81 -11.36 0.99 11.15
N SER A 82 -10.94 0.35 10.06
CA SER A 82 -10.44 0.97 8.84
C SER A 82 -10.89 0.17 7.62
N THR A 83 -10.73 0.73 6.42
CA THR A 83 -11.01 0.00 5.17
C THR A 83 -10.10 -1.20 4.92
N SER A 84 -8.97 -1.26 5.60
CA SER A 84 -7.96 -2.32 5.48
C SER A 84 -8.12 -3.39 6.56
N GLY A 85 -8.90 -3.12 7.61
CA GLY A 85 -9.19 -4.05 8.70
C GLY A 85 -10.39 -4.97 8.40
N ASP A 86 -10.41 -6.13 9.03
CA ASP A 86 -11.55 -7.02 9.03
C ASP A 86 -12.50 -6.65 10.18
N LEU A 87 -13.82 -6.80 9.95
CA LEU A 87 -14.81 -6.66 11.02
C LEU A 87 -14.67 -7.80 12.05
N ALA A 88 -14.60 -9.03 11.54
CA ALA A 88 -14.42 -10.24 12.32
C ALA A 88 -13.87 -11.36 11.42
N ALA A 89 -13.19 -12.32 12.03
CA ALA A 89 -12.76 -13.56 11.39
C ALA A 89 -13.34 -14.76 12.13
N GLN A 90 -13.62 -15.85 11.40
CA GLN A 90 -14.17 -17.08 11.98
C GLN A 90 -13.46 -18.31 11.43
N ALA A 91 -13.15 -19.25 12.32
CA ALA A 91 -12.71 -20.60 11.99
C ALA A 91 -13.87 -21.59 12.18
N SER A 92 -14.18 -22.33 11.11
CA SER A 92 -15.38 -23.20 11.02
C SER A 92 -15.05 -24.70 11.04
N ASN A 93 -13.81 -25.10 10.74
CA ASN A 93 -13.37 -26.50 10.66
C ASN A 93 -12.42 -26.91 11.80
N THR A 94 -12.45 -26.13 12.89
CA THR A 94 -11.49 -26.20 13.99
C THR A 94 -11.44 -27.56 14.68
N TYR A 95 -12.57 -28.28 14.69
CA TYR A 95 -12.67 -29.62 15.30
C TYR A 95 -11.62 -30.59 14.77
N THR A 96 -11.38 -30.58 13.46
CA THR A 96 -10.46 -31.51 12.80
C THR A 96 -9.02 -31.01 12.72
N ASN A 97 -8.83 -29.69 12.74
CA ASN A 97 -7.51 -29.09 12.53
C ASN A 97 -6.79 -28.80 13.85
N ALA A 98 -7.52 -28.40 14.89
CA ALA A 98 -6.90 -27.97 16.15
C ALA A 98 -6.25 -29.11 16.94
N VAL A 99 -6.65 -30.36 16.70
CA VAL A 99 -6.05 -31.56 17.32
C VAL A 99 -4.72 -31.96 16.69
N ARG A 100 -4.36 -31.38 15.54
CA ARG A 100 -3.11 -31.69 14.85
C ARG A 100 -1.93 -30.98 15.52
N PRO A 101 -0.69 -31.50 15.37
CA PRO A 101 0.49 -30.86 15.95
C PRO A 101 0.68 -29.39 15.58
N GLU A 102 0.29 -29.02 14.35
CA GLU A 102 0.33 -27.65 13.84
C GLU A 102 -0.80 -26.74 14.37
N GLY A 103 -1.94 -27.32 14.78
CA GLY A 103 -3.16 -26.62 15.16
C GLY A 103 -3.99 -26.09 13.99
N ASP A 104 -5.12 -25.48 14.30
CA ASP A 104 -5.95 -24.73 13.34
C ASP A 104 -5.46 -23.29 13.28
N THR A 105 -5.23 -22.77 12.07
CA THR A 105 -4.75 -21.40 11.89
C THR A 105 -5.73 -20.61 11.05
N PHE A 106 -6.12 -19.44 11.53
CA PHE A 106 -6.85 -18.45 10.75
C PHE A 106 -6.26 -17.06 11.00
N THR A 107 -6.65 -16.08 10.18
CA THR A 107 -6.11 -14.73 10.24
C THR A 107 -7.21 -13.68 10.34
N ILE A 108 -6.87 -12.54 10.94
CA ILE A 108 -7.68 -11.33 10.91
C ILE A 108 -6.79 -10.13 10.59
N ALA A 109 -7.22 -9.23 9.72
CA ALA A 109 -6.56 -7.95 9.49
C ALA A 109 -6.99 -6.93 10.56
N ALA A 110 -6.05 -6.36 11.30
CA ALA A 110 -6.33 -5.29 12.26
C ALA A 110 -6.38 -3.94 11.55
N GLY A 111 -7.38 -3.12 11.88
CA GLY A 111 -7.45 -1.74 11.42
C GLY A 111 -6.84 -0.74 12.40
N VAL A 112 -6.34 0.38 11.88
CA VAL A 112 -5.91 1.57 12.65
C VAL A 112 -6.84 2.73 12.34
N GLY A 113 -7.30 3.44 13.36
CA GLY A 113 -8.17 4.60 13.19
C GLY A 113 -9.25 4.72 14.25
N THR A 114 -10.25 5.56 13.98
CA THR A 114 -11.42 5.74 14.83
C THR A 114 -12.68 5.35 14.08
N VAL A 115 -13.51 4.53 14.74
CA VAL A 115 -14.78 4.07 14.21
C VAL A 115 -15.90 4.41 15.18
N THR A 116 -17.03 4.89 14.65
CA THR A 116 -18.24 5.18 15.42
C THR A 116 -19.39 4.35 14.92
N TRP A 117 -20.21 3.81 15.81
CA TRP A 117 -21.39 3.02 15.47
C TRP A 117 -22.50 3.21 16.50
N ASN A 118 -23.71 2.76 16.19
CA ASN A 118 -24.76 2.60 17.20
C ASN A 118 -24.79 1.13 17.60
N ASP A 119 -24.79 0.86 18.91
CA ASP A 119 -24.90 -0.50 19.40
C ASP A 119 -26.32 -1.07 19.20
N THR A 120 -26.52 -2.33 19.60
CA THR A 120 -27.80 -3.03 19.48
C THR A 120 -28.94 -2.41 20.28
N ASN A 121 -28.64 -1.52 21.23
CA ASN A 121 -29.63 -0.75 21.99
C ASN A 121 -29.82 0.67 21.42
N GLY A 122 -29.14 0.99 20.31
CA GLY A 122 -29.17 2.30 19.66
C GLY A 122 -28.26 3.35 20.33
N ALA A 123 -27.43 2.97 21.31
CA ALA A 123 -26.52 3.91 21.94
C ALA A 123 -25.28 4.13 21.07
N ALA A 124 -24.88 5.39 20.91
CA ALA A 124 -23.70 5.74 20.13
C ALA A 124 -22.41 5.27 20.85
N GLN A 125 -21.56 4.60 20.10
CA GLN A 125 -20.28 4.05 20.52
C GLN A 125 -19.16 4.59 19.63
N SER A 126 -17.94 4.59 20.18
CA SER A 126 -16.72 4.92 19.46
C SER A 126 -15.58 4.04 19.95
N LEU A 127 -14.69 3.65 19.04
CA LEU A 127 -13.45 2.93 19.31
C LEU A 127 -12.34 3.55 18.48
N THR A 128 -11.28 3.95 19.16
CA THR A 128 -10.04 4.43 18.52
C THR A 128 -8.96 3.39 18.80
N CYS A 129 -8.33 2.91 17.74
CA CYS A 129 -7.20 1.99 17.78
C CYS A 129 -6.02 2.63 17.06
N ASP A 130 -5.02 3.06 17.82
CA ASP A 130 -3.82 3.72 17.31
C ASP A 130 -2.67 3.57 18.32
N ALA A 131 -1.52 4.20 18.05
CA ALA A 131 -0.34 4.07 18.90
C ALA A 131 -0.55 4.55 20.36
N GLN A 132 -1.52 5.43 20.60
CA GLN A 132 -1.87 5.96 21.91
C GLN A 132 -3.05 5.22 22.55
N ASN A 133 -3.87 4.56 21.74
CA ASN A 133 -5.09 3.86 22.13
C ASN A 133 -4.96 2.38 21.74
N PRO A 134 -4.36 1.52 22.59
CA PRO A 134 -4.32 0.09 22.31
C PRO A 134 -5.74 -0.49 22.32
N CYS A 135 -5.93 -1.51 21.49
CA CYS A 135 -7.17 -2.27 21.39
C CYS A 135 -6.89 -3.73 21.68
N ASP A 136 -7.93 -4.48 22.05
CA ASP A 136 -7.79 -5.90 22.34
C ASP A 136 -8.26 -6.72 21.14
N LEU A 137 -7.43 -7.64 20.66
CA LEU A 137 -7.88 -8.74 19.84
C LEU A 137 -8.57 -9.76 20.75
N VAL A 138 -9.88 -9.87 20.62
CA VAL A 138 -10.69 -10.81 21.39
C VAL A 138 -10.97 -12.02 20.52
N ILE A 139 -10.68 -13.20 21.04
CA ILE A 139 -10.87 -14.49 20.39
C ILE A 139 -11.81 -15.30 21.27
N GLN A 140 -13.06 -15.45 20.85
CA GLN A 140 -14.00 -16.36 21.50
C GLN A 140 -13.81 -17.75 20.91
N VAL A 141 -13.46 -18.72 21.73
CA VAL A 141 -13.27 -20.11 21.32
C VAL A 141 -14.39 -20.96 21.92
N ARG A 142 -15.08 -21.71 21.07
CA ARG A 142 -16.15 -22.62 21.48
C ARG A 142 -15.59 -24.03 21.58
N GLY A 143 -15.29 -24.48 22.79
CA GLY A 143 -14.69 -25.79 23.04
C GLY A 143 -15.19 -26.42 24.33
N ILE A 144 -14.82 -27.68 24.53
CA ILE A 144 -15.06 -28.40 25.78
C ILE A 144 -14.01 -27.95 26.80
N GLY A 145 -14.45 -27.34 27.90
CA GLY A 145 -13.56 -26.94 29.00
C GLY A 145 -13.04 -28.14 29.80
N SER A 146 -12.14 -27.90 30.76
CA SER A 146 -11.63 -28.95 31.66
C SER A 146 -12.72 -29.61 32.51
N ASP A 147 -13.89 -28.97 32.63
CA ASP A 147 -15.07 -29.48 33.32
C ASP A 147 -16.07 -30.20 32.38
N ASN A 148 -15.64 -30.53 31.16
CA ASN A 148 -16.44 -31.24 30.15
C ASN A 148 -17.72 -30.52 29.68
N VAL A 149 -17.80 -29.20 29.87
CA VAL A 149 -18.92 -28.39 29.36
C VAL A 149 -18.50 -27.62 28.12
N LEU A 150 -19.28 -27.75 27.05
CA LEU A 150 -19.14 -26.97 25.83
C LEU A 150 -19.58 -25.52 26.05
N ARG A 151 -18.68 -24.55 25.87
CA ARG A 151 -18.96 -23.13 26.03
C ARG A 151 -18.03 -22.26 25.17
N TRP A 152 -18.40 -21.00 24.97
CA TRP A 152 -17.53 -19.95 24.49
C TRP A 152 -16.68 -19.41 25.64
N ILE A 153 -15.36 -19.39 25.45
CA ILE A 153 -14.39 -18.84 26.39
C ILE A 153 -13.57 -17.78 25.65
N PRO A 154 -13.49 -16.54 26.18
CA PRO A 154 -12.69 -15.49 25.59
C PRO A 154 -11.21 -15.67 25.90
N PHE A 155 -10.40 -15.40 24.88
CA PHE A 155 -8.98 -15.11 24.99
C PHE A 155 -8.77 -13.67 24.51
N THR A 156 -8.02 -12.88 25.25
CA THR A 156 -7.80 -11.47 24.94
C THR A 156 -6.30 -11.20 24.77
N GLN A 157 -5.94 -10.58 23.66
CA GLN A 157 -4.57 -10.14 23.39
C GLN A 157 -4.56 -8.65 23.06
N THR A 158 -3.95 -7.84 23.91
CA THR A 158 -3.74 -6.42 23.63
C THR A 158 -2.83 -6.25 22.42
N LEU A 159 -3.32 -5.46 21.47
CA LEU A 159 -2.61 -5.02 20.27
C LEU A 159 -1.98 -3.66 20.55
N THR A 160 -0.67 -3.56 20.35
CA THR A 160 0.01 -2.25 20.31
C THR A 160 0.22 -1.85 18.86
N TYR A 161 -0.18 -0.63 18.55
CA TYR A 161 -0.13 -0.12 17.20
C TYR A 161 1.13 0.68 16.96
N ARG A 162 1.55 0.65 15.70
CA ARG A 162 2.66 1.45 15.21
C ARG A 162 2.25 2.92 15.16
N ILE A 163 3.22 3.80 15.39
CA ILE A 163 3.05 5.22 15.11
C ILE A 163 3.18 5.41 13.60
N ASP A 164 2.09 5.74 12.92
CA ASP A 164 2.08 5.98 11.48
C ASP A 164 2.21 7.47 11.12
N ASP A 165 1.97 8.37 12.08
CA ASP A 165 2.34 9.79 11.99
C ASP A 165 3.72 10.01 12.65
N PRO A 166 4.81 9.99 11.87
CA PRO A 166 6.14 10.12 12.45
C PRO A 166 6.38 11.51 13.05
N ILE A 167 5.67 12.55 12.60
CA ILE A 167 5.82 13.90 13.14
C ILE A 167 5.25 13.94 14.56
N ALA A 168 4.04 13.44 14.76
CA ALA A 168 3.46 13.29 16.10
C ALA A 168 4.31 12.35 16.97
N GLY A 169 4.81 11.25 16.39
CA GLY A 169 5.69 10.29 17.06
C GLY A 169 7.01 10.85 17.56
N CYS A 170 7.52 11.89 16.90
CA CYS A 170 8.72 12.62 17.29
C CYS A 170 8.43 13.82 18.22
N GLY A 171 7.19 14.00 18.67
CA GLY A 171 6.77 15.13 19.50
C GLY A 171 6.54 16.44 18.75
N GLY A 172 6.40 16.38 17.42
CA GLY A 172 6.20 17.53 16.54
C GLY A 172 7.29 17.70 15.47
N PRO A 173 7.19 18.74 14.62
CA PRO A 173 8.20 19.03 13.61
C PRO A 173 9.46 19.66 14.24
N ALA A 174 10.63 19.30 13.74
CA ALA A 174 11.88 19.95 14.10
C ALA A 174 11.94 21.40 13.56
N ALA A 175 12.65 22.28 14.26
CA ALA A 175 12.91 23.63 13.77
C ALA A 175 13.69 23.59 12.45
N GLY A 176 13.11 24.15 11.38
CA GLY A 176 13.70 24.12 10.04
C GLY A 176 13.38 22.85 9.23
N LEU A 177 12.36 22.08 9.64
CA LEU A 177 11.80 20.92 8.93
C LEU A 177 11.96 21.03 7.40
N VAL A 178 12.53 19.98 6.80
CA VAL A 178 12.66 19.88 5.35
C VAL A 178 11.48 19.15 4.73
N SER A 179 10.91 19.68 3.66
CA SER A 179 9.81 19.01 2.96
C SER A 179 10.33 18.02 1.93
N SER A 180 9.69 16.85 1.86
CA SER A 180 9.98 15.83 0.85
C SER A 180 8.72 15.39 0.11
N ALA A 181 8.90 14.77 -1.03
CA ALA A 181 7.83 14.05 -1.72
C ALA A 181 8.33 12.70 -2.26
N SER A 182 7.41 11.78 -2.55
CA SER A 182 7.72 10.54 -3.29
C SER A 182 6.47 9.83 -3.81
N SER A 183 6.66 8.64 -4.37
CA SER A 183 5.66 7.60 -4.53
C SER A 183 5.26 6.98 -3.19
N GLU A 184 4.04 6.45 -3.13
CA GLU A 184 3.50 5.78 -1.94
C GLU A 184 4.37 4.60 -1.47
N ARG A 185 5.12 3.95 -2.37
CA ARG A 185 6.06 2.86 -1.99
C ARG A 185 7.11 3.28 -0.97
N ASN A 186 7.47 4.57 -0.95
CA ASN A 186 8.46 5.13 -0.03
C ASN A 186 7.83 5.67 1.27
N THR A 187 6.51 5.55 1.44
CA THR A 187 5.82 5.99 2.67
C THR A 187 6.38 5.30 3.88
N ARG A 188 6.45 3.96 3.86
CA ARG A 188 6.95 3.18 4.98
C ARG A 188 8.40 3.52 5.28
N LEU A 189 9.26 3.50 4.26
CA LEU A 189 10.66 3.93 4.36
C LEU A 189 10.80 5.26 5.11
N TRP A 190 10.05 6.28 4.71
CA TRP A 190 10.11 7.59 5.34
C TRP A 190 9.63 7.57 6.81
N VAL A 191 8.53 6.87 7.11
CA VAL A 191 8.01 6.77 8.49
C VAL A 191 9.01 6.04 9.40
N ASP A 192 9.52 4.88 8.99
CA ASP A 192 10.50 4.08 9.77
C ASP A 192 11.75 4.92 10.06
N LEU A 193 12.34 5.53 9.02
CA LEU A 193 13.55 6.34 9.14
C LEU A 193 13.34 7.57 10.03
N THR A 194 12.20 8.26 9.90
CA THR A 194 11.93 9.50 10.66
C THR A 194 11.77 9.20 12.15
N LEU A 195 11.00 8.16 12.50
CA LEU A 195 10.81 7.74 13.89
C LEU A 195 12.11 7.27 14.52
N ALA A 196 12.91 6.48 13.81
CA ALA A 196 14.17 5.98 14.32
C ALA A 196 15.18 7.12 14.50
N GLN A 197 15.22 8.07 13.57
CA GLN A 197 16.11 9.23 13.65
C GLN A 197 15.81 10.07 14.89
N CYS A 198 14.56 10.45 15.14
CA CYS A 198 14.24 11.36 16.25
C CYS A 198 14.33 10.68 17.63
N LYS A 199 14.27 9.34 17.67
CA LYS A 199 14.49 8.54 18.89
C LYS A 199 15.96 8.20 19.12
N SER A 200 16.85 8.48 18.16
CA SER A 200 18.27 8.17 18.29
C SER A 200 18.93 9.05 19.37
N PRO A 201 19.86 8.51 20.17
CA PRO A 201 20.56 9.30 21.18
C PRO A 201 21.28 10.51 20.57
N GLY A 202 21.02 11.70 21.13
CA GLY A 202 21.61 12.95 20.63
C GLY A 202 20.95 13.52 19.37
N ALA A 203 19.87 12.91 18.88
CA ALA A 203 19.08 13.49 17.80
C ALA A 203 18.43 14.81 18.22
N GLN A 204 18.23 15.70 17.26
CA GLN A 204 17.43 16.90 17.45
C GLN A 204 15.98 16.51 17.77
N ALA A 205 15.34 17.28 18.67
CA ALA A 205 13.93 17.09 18.99
C ALA A 205 13.04 17.38 17.76
N GLY A 206 12.05 16.51 17.54
CA GLY A 206 11.09 16.59 16.44
C GLY A 206 11.52 15.84 15.17
N ALA A 207 10.58 15.66 14.26
CA ALA A 207 10.83 15.05 12.95
C ALA A 207 11.64 15.99 12.07
N LEU A 208 12.72 15.52 11.45
CA LEU A 208 13.57 16.35 10.58
C LEU A 208 12.97 16.62 9.21
N SER A 209 12.11 15.73 8.72
CA SER A 209 11.46 15.87 7.42
C SER A 209 9.95 15.66 7.50
N SER A 210 9.22 16.30 6.60
CA SER A 210 7.84 15.93 6.23
C SER A 210 7.83 15.28 4.85
N ALA A 211 6.77 14.53 4.53
CA ALA A 211 6.63 13.90 3.22
C ALA A 211 5.21 14.03 2.65
N SER A 212 5.13 14.11 1.32
CA SER A 212 3.91 13.98 0.53
C SER A 212 4.04 12.83 -0.46
N PHE A 213 3.04 11.93 -0.50
CA PHE A 213 3.08 10.72 -1.32
C PHE A 213 2.02 10.77 -2.43
N ALA A 214 2.28 11.59 -3.45
CA ALA A 214 1.35 11.85 -4.56
C ALA A 214 1.70 11.09 -5.86
N GLY A 215 2.63 10.13 -5.79
CA GLY A 215 3.21 9.45 -6.94
C GLY A 215 4.56 10.05 -7.33
N GLU A 216 5.47 9.24 -7.88
CA GLU A 216 6.84 9.65 -8.18
C GLU A 216 6.92 10.80 -9.20
N GLY A 217 6.13 10.74 -10.27
CA GLY A 217 6.08 11.82 -11.27
C GLY A 217 5.65 13.16 -10.68
N SER A 218 4.53 13.18 -9.96
CA SER A 218 4.03 14.38 -9.25
C SER A 218 5.07 14.93 -8.27
N ALA A 219 5.76 14.03 -7.56
CA ALA A 219 6.79 14.40 -6.60
C ALA A 219 8.00 15.09 -7.25
N LEU A 220 8.45 14.59 -8.42
CA LEU A 220 9.53 15.22 -9.19
C LEU A 220 9.10 16.57 -9.80
N GLU A 221 7.84 16.72 -10.19
CA GLU A 221 7.30 18.00 -10.66
C GLU A 221 7.23 19.03 -9.53
N MET A 222 6.75 18.63 -8.33
CA MET A 222 6.80 19.45 -7.11
C MET A 222 8.23 19.88 -6.78
N TYR A 223 9.17 18.94 -6.88
CA TYR A 223 10.58 19.24 -6.65
C TYR A 223 11.12 20.24 -7.68
N SER A 224 10.80 20.07 -8.97
CA SER A 224 11.19 20.99 -10.06
C SER A 224 10.70 22.42 -9.84
N ARG A 225 9.45 22.58 -9.36
CA ARG A 225 8.86 23.89 -9.03
C ARG A 225 9.44 24.51 -7.76
N GLY A 226 10.11 23.72 -6.92
CA GLY A 226 10.61 24.17 -5.61
C GLY A 226 9.58 24.07 -4.49
N ASP A 227 8.47 23.35 -4.72
CA ASP A 227 7.41 23.13 -3.72
C ASP A 227 7.90 22.24 -2.55
N VAL A 228 8.91 21.39 -2.82
CA VAL A 228 9.58 20.55 -1.83
C VAL A 228 11.10 20.71 -1.85
N ASP A 229 11.72 20.49 -0.69
CA ASP A 229 13.16 20.62 -0.52
C ASP A 229 13.94 19.49 -1.19
N PHE A 230 13.41 18.26 -1.18
CA PHE A 230 13.98 17.09 -1.88
C PHE A 230 12.89 16.06 -2.24
N VAL A 231 13.23 15.03 -3.02
CA VAL A 231 12.30 13.97 -3.44
C VAL A 231 12.97 12.60 -3.45
N TYR A 232 12.23 11.52 -3.19
CA TYR A 232 12.73 10.17 -3.45
C TYR A 232 12.26 9.66 -4.80
N SER A 233 13.21 9.22 -5.63
CA SER A 233 12.96 8.73 -6.99
C SER A 233 14.04 7.72 -7.41
N SER A 234 13.67 6.76 -8.25
CA SER A 234 14.60 5.74 -8.77
C SER A 234 15.06 6.01 -10.21
N VAL A 235 14.33 6.84 -10.96
CA VAL A 235 14.64 7.22 -12.35
C VAL A 235 14.99 8.70 -12.53
N VAL A 236 14.68 9.54 -11.54
CA VAL A 236 15.04 10.96 -11.51
C VAL A 236 14.56 11.68 -12.78
N TYR A 237 15.38 12.54 -13.39
CA TYR A 237 15.04 13.35 -14.57
C TYR A 237 15.48 12.69 -15.89
N ASP A 238 15.57 11.36 -15.94
CA ASP A 238 15.89 10.65 -17.18
C ASP A 238 14.96 11.13 -18.31
N SER A 239 15.56 11.51 -19.44
CA SER A 239 14.84 12.00 -20.60
C SER A 239 13.95 10.94 -21.24
N ALA A 240 14.30 9.65 -21.13
CA ALA A 240 13.51 8.57 -21.69
C ALA A 240 12.13 8.39 -21.01
N PRO A 241 12.03 8.27 -19.67
CA PRO A 241 10.76 8.22 -18.96
C PRO A 241 10.08 9.60 -18.83
N GLY A 242 10.83 10.71 -18.96
CA GLY A 242 10.27 12.07 -18.98
C GLY A 242 9.66 12.55 -17.66
N LEU A 243 10.02 11.93 -16.53
CA LEU A 243 9.49 12.28 -15.21
C LEU A 243 9.98 13.66 -14.74
N GLY A 244 9.12 14.40 -14.05
CA GLY A 244 9.45 15.70 -13.47
C GLY A 244 9.57 16.87 -14.45
N ARG A 245 9.26 16.66 -15.74
CA ARG A 245 9.44 17.68 -16.79
C ARG A 245 8.15 18.42 -17.16
N GLY A 246 7.10 18.26 -16.36
CA GLY A 246 5.77 18.76 -16.67
C GLY A 246 5.16 18.06 -17.88
N ASP A 247 4.15 18.69 -18.47
CA ASP A 247 3.58 18.26 -19.74
C ASP A 247 3.95 19.23 -20.88
N SER A 248 3.50 18.95 -22.10
CA SER A 248 3.79 19.81 -23.25
C SER A 248 3.19 21.22 -23.15
N SER A 249 2.14 21.39 -22.36
CA SER A 249 1.48 22.68 -22.13
C SER A 249 2.09 23.50 -21.00
N ASP A 250 2.74 22.85 -20.04
CA ASP A 250 3.44 23.47 -18.91
C ASP A 250 4.78 22.75 -18.65
N PRO A 251 5.79 22.95 -19.52
CA PRO A 251 7.06 22.27 -19.40
C PRO A 251 7.84 22.79 -18.19
N LEU A 252 8.32 21.87 -17.36
CA LEU A 252 9.16 22.17 -16.20
C LEU A 252 10.63 21.93 -16.53
N THR A 253 11.47 22.82 -16.01
CA THR A 253 12.93 22.66 -16.09
C THR A 253 13.42 21.89 -14.86
N PRO A 254 14.10 20.74 -15.04
CA PRO A 254 14.74 20.03 -13.95
C PRO A 254 15.68 20.92 -13.12
N ARG A 255 15.62 20.79 -11.80
CA ARG A 255 16.59 21.42 -10.90
C ARG A 255 17.94 20.71 -11.01
N GLY A 256 19.03 21.47 -10.83
CA GLY A 256 20.34 20.87 -10.60
C GLY A 256 20.35 20.11 -9.27
N SER A 257 20.65 18.82 -9.32
CA SER A 257 20.45 17.91 -8.19
C SER A 257 21.66 17.01 -7.94
N ALA A 258 21.90 16.73 -6.66
CA ALA A 258 22.73 15.64 -6.19
C ALA A 258 21.87 14.38 -6.00
N LEU A 259 22.36 13.23 -6.44
CA LEU A 259 21.64 11.96 -6.37
C LEU A 259 22.22 11.09 -5.26
N VAL A 260 21.59 11.09 -4.10
CA VAL A 260 22.08 10.36 -2.92
C VAL A 260 21.40 8.98 -2.87
N PRO A 261 22.10 7.85 -3.13
CA PRO A 261 21.49 6.53 -3.03
C PRO A 261 21.09 6.25 -1.57
N VAL A 262 19.86 5.77 -1.35
CA VAL A 262 19.31 5.54 0.01
C VAL A 262 18.84 4.11 0.27
N ALA A 263 18.48 3.34 -0.75
CA ALA A 263 18.12 1.94 -0.60
C ALA A 263 18.26 1.19 -1.93
N LEU A 264 18.37 -0.13 -1.86
CA LEU A 264 18.08 -1.02 -2.99
C LEU A 264 16.63 -1.48 -2.88
N ASN A 265 15.94 -1.52 -4.02
CA ASN A 265 14.59 -2.06 -4.13
C ASN A 265 14.48 -2.85 -5.45
N ALA A 266 13.35 -3.49 -5.69
CA ALA A 266 13.12 -4.28 -6.89
C ALA A 266 11.69 -4.08 -7.39
N THR A 267 11.55 -4.02 -8.71
CA THR A 267 10.22 -4.15 -9.34
C THR A 267 9.88 -5.63 -9.41
N VAL A 268 8.68 -5.99 -8.98
CA VAL A 268 8.22 -7.38 -8.92
C VAL A 268 6.87 -7.53 -9.59
N LEU A 269 6.66 -8.71 -10.15
CA LEU A 269 5.31 -9.26 -10.30
C LEU A 269 5.03 -10.05 -9.02
N ALA A 270 3.89 -9.80 -8.38
CA ALA A 270 3.49 -10.50 -7.17
C ALA A 270 2.04 -10.96 -7.26
N VAL A 271 1.70 -12.03 -6.56
CA VAL A 271 0.34 -12.59 -6.50
C VAL A 271 -0.14 -12.68 -5.06
N GLY A 272 -1.30 -12.08 -4.78
CA GLY A 272 -2.01 -12.15 -3.51
C GLY A 272 -3.06 -13.26 -3.47
N ASN A 273 -3.76 -13.38 -2.34
CA ASN A 273 -4.95 -14.22 -2.12
C ASN A 273 -4.73 -15.76 -2.09
N GLY A 274 -3.63 -16.29 -2.62
CA GLY A 274 -3.18 -17.68 -2.39
C GLY A 274 -4.04 -18.76 -3.07
N TYR A 275 -3.86 -20.01 -2.61
CA TYR A 275 -4.59 -21.21 -3.06
C TYR A 275 -5.31 -21.92 -1.91
N GLN A 276 -6.20 -22.85 -2.24
CA GLN A 276 -6.87 -23.68 -1.25
C GLN A 276 -5.91 -24.73 -0.66
N GLY A 277 -5.54 -24.56 0.60
CA GLY A 277 -4.79 -25.55 1.36
C GLY A 277 -5.61 -26.80 1.67
N ALA A 278 -4.95 -27.84 2.20
CA ALA A 278 -5.58 -29.13 2.52
C ALA A 278 -6.78 -29.04 3.49
N ASN A 279 -6.85 -27.96 4.27
CA ASN A 279 -7.91 -27.72 5.26
C ASN A 279 -9.08 -26.87 4.71
N GLY A 280 -9.02 -26.49 3.42
CA GLY A 280 -9.94 -25.55 2.80
C GLY A 280 -9.58 -24.08 3.00
N ASP A 281 -8.60 -23.77 3.84
CA ASP A 281 -8.12 -22.42 4.12
C ASP A 281 -7.30 -21.86 2.95
N LYS A 282 -7.29 -20.54 2.79
CA LYS A 282 -6.39 -19.87 1.86
C LYS A 282 -4.97 -19.86 2.41
N VAL A 283 -4.03 -20.38 1.62
CA VAL A 283 -2.60 -20.41 1.95
C VAL A 283 -1.85 -19.61 0.88
N PRO A 284 -0.92 -18.72 1.24
CA PRO A 284 -0.06 -18.05 0.27
C PRO A 284 0.68 -19.06 -0.62
N TYR A 285 0.94 -18.69 -1.86
CA TYR A 285 1.79 -19.50 -2.73
C TYR A 285 3.21 -19.52 -2.16
N SER A 286 3.87 -20.67 -2.18
CA SER A 286 5.22 -20.80 -1.61
C SER A 286 6.31 -20.43 -2.62
N ASP A 287 6.08 -20.74 -3.90
CA ASP A 287 7.05 -20.53 -4.97
C ASP A 287 6.27 -20.37 -6.28
N VAL A 288 6.45 -19.23 -6.95
CA VAL A 288 5.81 -18.94 -8.24
C VAL A 288 6.89 -18.51 -9.22
N LYS A 289 7.03 -19.25 -10.32
CA LYS A 289 8.10 -19.11 -11.32
C LYS A 289 7.52 -18.81 -12.68
N MET A 290 7.91 -17.67 -13.25
CA MET A 290 7.51 -17.26 -14.59
C MET A 290 8.71 -16.88 -15.44
N THR A 291 8.68 -17.29 -16.70
CA THR A 291 9.64 -16.83 -17.71
C THR A 291 9.28 -15.41 -18.13
N LEU A 292 10.23 -14.68 -18.73
CA LEU A 292 9.95 -13.33 -19.19
C LEU A 292 8.91 -13.30 -20.32
N ASP A 293 8.85 -14.34 -21.16
CA ASP A 293 7.84 -14.52 -22.22
C ASP A 293 6.43 -14.61 -21.63
N GLU A 294 6.29 -15.35 -20.52
CA GLU A 294 5.02 -15.52 -19.81
C GLU A 294 4.60 -14.23 -19.08
N VAL A 295 5.56 -13.51 -18.49
CA VAL A 295 5.31 -12.18 -17.92
C VAL A 295 4.88 -11.21 -19.02
N ALA A 296 5.55 -11.22 -20.18
CA ALA A 296 5.18 -10.40 -21.32
C ALA A 296 3.74 -10.69 -21.78
N ALA A 297 3.39 -11.96 -21.97
CA ALA A 297 2.05 -12.37 -22.40
C ALA A 297 0.98 -11.99 -21.37
N LEU A 298 1.24 -12.20 -20.07
CA LEU A 298 0.32 -11.84 -19.00
C LEU A 298 0.07 -10.32 -18.97
N LEU A 299 1.13 -9.51 -19.03
CA LEU A 299 0.99 -8.05 -18.93
C LEU A 299 0.45 -7.42 -20.22
N SER A 300 0.74 -7.99 -21.39
CA SER A 300 0.36 -7.37 -22.68
C SER A 300 -1.12 -7.57 -23.04
N GLY A 301 -1.69 -8.72 -22.65
CA GLY A 301 -3.06 -9.10 -23.02
C GLY A 301 -3.84 -9.91 -22.00
N GLY A 302 -3.29 -10.09 -20.79
CA GLY A 302 -4.02 -10.66 -19.66
C GLY A 302 -4.17 -12.18 -19.75
N PRO A 303 -5.12 -12.76 -18.98
CA PRO A 303 -5.30 -14.21 -18.90
C PRO A 303 -5.55 -14.87 -20.27
N GLY A 304 -6.26 -14.21 -21.19
CA GLY A 304 -6.54 -14.78 -22.51
C GLY A 304 -5.32 -14.99 -23.41
N GLN A 305 -4.18 -14.35 -23.11
CA GLN A 305 -2.94 -14.55 -23.90
C GLN A 305 -2.00 -15.58 -23.32
N ILE A 306 -2.18 -15.92 -22.05
CA ILE A 306 -1.28 -16.86 -21.38
C ILE A 306 -1.65 -18.32 -21.67
N ASP A 307 -2.77 -18.58 -22.36
CA ASP A 307 -3.31 -19.91 -22.65
C ASP A 307 -2.26 -20.90 -23.19
N SER A 308 -1.44 -20.46 -24.14
CA SER A 308 -0.38 -21.30 -24.74
C SER A 308 0.74 -21.65 -23.75
N TYR A 309 0.91 -20.86 -22.70
CA TYR A 309 1.92 -21.05 -21.66
C TYR A 309 1.38 -21.77 -20.42
N ILE A 310 0.05 -21.84 -20.21
CA ILE A 310 -0.57 -22.44 -19.02
C ILE A 310 0.01 -23.82 -18.68
N PRO A 311 0.16 -24.77 -19.63
CA PRO A 311 0.71 -26.10 -19.30
C PRO A 311 2.11 -26.03 -18.69
N ALA A 312 2.98 -25.17 -19.22
CA ALA A 312 4.34 -24.99 -18.72
C ALA A 312 4.36 -24.27 -17.37
N ILE A 313 3.51 -23.26 -17.19
CA ILE A 313 3.34 -22.56 -15.92
C ILE A 313 2.86 -23.51 -14.84
N TYR A 314 1.85 -24.33 -15.09
CA TYR A 314 1.34 -25.30 -14.11
C TYR A 314 2.34 -26.41 -13.82
N ALA A 315 3.08 -26.89 -14.82
CA ALA A 315 4.13 -27.88 -14.60
C ALA A 315 5.21 -27.37 -13.63
N ARG A 316 5.56 -26.08 -13.70
CA ARG A 316 6.52 -25.45 -12.76
C ARG A 316 5.89 -25.03 -11.44
N ASN A 317 4.59 -24.73 -11.44
CA ASN A 317 3.87 -24.14 -10.31
C ASN A 317 2.58 -24.93 -10.02
N PRO A 318 2.69 -26.15 -9.47
CA PRO A 318 1.52 -27.01 -9.25
C PRO A 318 0.48 -26.40 -8.30
N GLN A 319 0.86 -25.49 -7.39
CA GLN A 319 -0.08 -24.77 -6.52
C GLN A 319 -1.05 -23.85 -7.29
N LEU A 320 -0.69 -23.42 -8.50
CA LEU A 320 -1.56 -22.62 -9.36
C LEU A 320 -2.62 -23.50 -10.04
N GLN A 321 -2.40 -24.83 -10.12
CA GLN A 321 -3.31 -25.75 -10.77
C GLN A 321 -4.61 -25.87 -9.95
N GLY A 322 -5.76 -25.78 -10.63
CA GLY A 322 -7.08 -25.93 -9.98
C GLY A 322 -7.58 -24.70 -9.23
N THR A 323 -6.79 -23.62 -9.17
CA THR A 323 -7.24 -22.33 -8.63
C THR A 323 -8.21 -21.61 -9.56
N GLY A 324 -8.33 -22.07 -10.81
CA GLY A 324 -9.12 -21.41 -11.85
C GLY A 324 -8.49 -20.11 -12.35
N MET A 325 -7.31 -19.74 -11.85
CA MET A 325 -6.64 -18.46 -12.09
C MET A 325 -6.63 -18.09 -13.56
N PHE A 326 -5.95 -18.81 -14.44
CA PHE A 326 -5.88 -18.41 -15.86
C PHE A 326 -7.15 -18.75 -16.67
N SER A 327 -8.28 -19.06 -16.03
CA SER A 327 -9.54 -19.15 -16.74
C SER A 327 -10.00 -17.76 -17.17
N THR A 328 -10.46 -17.62 -18.41
CA THR A 328 -11.14 -16.42 -18.91
C THR A 328 -12.45 -16.12 -18.17
N SER A 329 -12.98 -17.10 -17.43
CA SER A 329 -14.13 -16.94 -16.54
C SER A 329 -13.76 -16.55 -15.10
N SER A 330 -12.46 -16.50 -14.78
CA SER A 330 -12.01 -16.14 -13.44
C SER A 330 -12.01 -14.63 -13.26
N SER A 331 -12.11 -14.21 -12.00
CA SER A 331 -11.95 -12.83 -11.59
C SER A 331 -10.47 -12.44 -11.39
N ILE A 332 -9.50 -13.01 -12.13
CA ILE A 332 -8.12 -12.51 -12.05
C ILE A 332 -8.16 -11.00 -12.25
N GLN A 333 -7.58 -10.31 -11.29
CA GLN A 333 -7.25 -8.91 -11.42
C GLN A 333 -5.75 -8.82 -11.55
N LEU A 334 -5.29 -8.47 -12.75
CA LEU A 334 -3.92 -7.99 -12.94
C LEU A 334 -3.91 -6.50 -12.65
N GLY A 335 -2.99 -6.07 -11.81
CA GLY A 335 -2.94 -4.76 -11.20
C GLY A 335 -1.67 -4.01 -11.50
N ALA A 336 -1.77 -2.69 -11.56
CA ALA A 336 -0.61 -1.82 -11.45
C ALA A 336 -1.01 -0.45 -10.91
N VAL A 337 -0.02 0.33 -10.50
CA VAL A 337 -0.20 1.74 -10.16
C VAL A 337 -0.49 2.56 -11.43
N PRO A 338 -1.47 3.49 -11.42
CA PRO A 338 -1.80 4.31 -12.59
C PRO A 338 -0.74 5.37 -12.88
N ASP A 339 -0.10 5.90 -11.86
CA ASP A 339 0.73 7.09 -11.94
C ASP A 339 2.06 6.85 -12.66
N LYS A 340 2.76 7.94 -12.99
CA LYS A 340 4.10 7.86 -13.56
C LYS A 340 5.08 7.35 -12.49
N GLU A 341 5.60 6.14 -12.67
CA GLU A 341 6.35 5.41 -11.65
C GLU A 341 7.56 4.66 -12.22
N SER A 342 8.65 4.61 -11.45
CA SER A 342 9.86 3.86 -11.80
C SER A 342 9.59 2.36 -11.97
N THR A 343 8.71 1.80 -11.14
CA THR A 343 8.34 0.38 -11.23
C THR A 343 7.69 0.05 -12.56
N THR A 344 6.79 0.91 -13.03
CA THR A 344 6.18 0.81 -14.36
C THR A 344 7.23 0.94 -15.46
N TRP A 345 8.15 1.90 -15.34
CA TRP A 345 9.25 2.08 -16.29
C TRP A 345 10.16 0.86 -16.40
N TYR A 346 10.64 0.33 -15.28
CA TYR A 346 11.55 -0.82 -15.28
C TYR A 346 10.86 -2.10 -15.73
N SER A 347 9.62 -2.36 -15.30
CA SER A 347 8.86 -3.55 -15.72
C SER A 347 8.51 -3.53 -17.20
N THR A 348 8.13 -2.40 -17.78
CA THR A 348 7.81 -2.32 -19.22
C THR A 348 9.07 -2.20 -20.07
N GLY A 349 10.11 -1.53 -19.56
CA GLY A 349 11.40 -1.38 -20.23
C GLY A 349 12.15 -2.69 -20.42
N ILE A 350 12.10 -3.62 -19.45
CA ILE A 350 12.70 -4.95 -19.66
C ILE A 350 11.97 -5.74 -20.75
N LEU A 351 10.65 -5.61 -20.85
CA LEU A 351 9.84 -6.33 -21.83
C LEU A 351 10.03 -5.76 -23.23
N ASP A 352 10.06 -4.44 -23.35
CA ASP A 352 10.38 -3.73 -24.59
C ASP A 352 11.78 -4.11 -25.09
N ALA A 353 12.78 -4.11 -24.20
CA ALA A 353 14.16 -4.40 -24.56
C ALA A 353 14.41 -5.87 -24.92
N LEU A 354 13.87 -6.82 -24.13
CA LEU A 354 14.23 -8.23 -24.25
C LEU A 354 13.16 -9.09 -24.93
N ARG A 355 11.92 -8.62 -25.02
CA ARG A 355 10.77 -9.35 -25.59
C ARG A 355 9.93 -8.50 -26.55
N PRO A 356 10.51 -7.71 -27.47
CA PRO A 356 9.75 -6.81 -28.35
C PRO A 356 8.72 -7.54 -29.22
N ASN A 357 8.97 -8.81 -29.56
CA ASN A 357 8.04 -9.62 -30.36
C ASN A 357 6.79 -10.06 -29.58
N LEU A 358 6.87 -10.17 -28.25
CA LEU A 358 5.76 -10.56 -27.37
C LEU A 358 5.16 -9.36 -26.65
N TRP A 359 5.90 -8.27 -26.52
CA TRP A 359 5.46 -7.01 -25.93
C TRP A 359 4.65 -6.18 -26.94
N LYS A 360 3.51 -6.77 -27.35
CA LYS A 360 2.56 -6.19 -28.29
C LYS A 360 1.15 -6.35 -27.77
N VAL A 361 0.25 -5.50 -28.22
CA VAL A 361 -1.19 -5.75 -28.05
C VAL A 361 -1.53 -7.03 -28.80
N PRO A 362 -2.28 -7.96 -28.20
CA PRO A 362 -2.64 -9.19 -28.89
C PRO A 362 -3.36 -8.93 -30.20
N ASP A 363 -3.01 -9.72 -31.22
CA ASP A 363 -3.62 -9.62 -32.55
C ASP A 363 -4.97 -10.37 -32.58
N THR A 364 -5.90 -9.92 -31.74
CA THR A 364 -7.26 -10.46 -31.65
C THR A 364 -8.27 -9.33 -31.79
N GLY A 365 -9.42 -9.62 -32.42
CA GLY A 365 -10.46 -8.61 -32.69
C GLY A 365 -11.02 -7.90 -31.45
N THR A 366 -10.78 -8.43 -30.24
CA THR A 366 -11.15 -7.81 -28.95
C THR A 366 -10.41 -6.50 -28.68
N PHE A 367 -9.22 -6.30 -29.24
CA PHE A 367 -8.42 -5.09 -29.05
C PHE A 367 -8.64 -4.04 -30.16
N GLY A 368 -9.54 -4.31 -31.10
CA GLY A 368 -9.94 -3.36 -32.14
C GLY A 368 -8.75 -2.81 -32.94
N PRO A 369 -8.63 -1.48 -33.14
CA PRO A 369 -7.55 -0.89 -33.92
C PRO A 369 -6.17 -1.05 -33.28
N ASP A 370 -6.10 -1.40 -31.99
CA ASP A 370 -4.85 -1.59 -31.29
C ASP A 370 -4.24 -2.98 -31.48
N ALA A 371 -5.01 -3.93 -31.99
CA ALA A 371 -4.56 -5.30 -32.20
C ALA A 371 -3.24 -5.37 -33.00
N GLY A 372 -2.26 -6.10 -32.46
CA GLY A 372 -0.94 -6.28 -33.06
C GLY A 372 0.01 -5.08 -32.97
N ARG A 373 -0.41 -3.92 -32.43
CA ARG A 373 0.47 -2.76 -32.23
C ARG A 373 1.54 -3.07 -31.19
N ASP A 374 2.75 -2.58 -31.45
CA ASP A 374 3.85 -2.66 -30.49
C ASP A 374 3.52 -1.84 -29.23
N ARG A 375 3.94 -2.36 -28.07
CA ARG A 375 3.97 -1.59 -26.82
C ARG A 375 5.41 -1.11 -26.61
N SER A 376 5.58 0.10 -26.07
CA SER A 376 6.90 0.61 -25.69
C SER A 376 7.15 0.45 -24.20
N ALA A 377 8.37 0.77 -23.76
CA ALA A 377 8.59 1.17 -22.37
C ALA A 377 7.74 2.42 -22.03
N LEU A 378 7.15 2.46 -20.85
CA LEU A 378 6.24 3.52 -20.42
C LEU A 378 6.36 3.75 -18.90
N THR A 379 6.01 4.95 -18.44
CA THR A 379 6.04 5.29 -17.02
C THR A 379 4.70 5.17 -16.32
N SER A 380 3.60 5.17 -17.07
CA SER A 380 2.24 5.15 -16.53
C SER A 380 1.35 4.24 -17.37
N PHE A 381 0.76 3.23 -16.72
CA PHE A 381 -0.23 2.37 -17.37
C PHE A 381 -1.53 3.11 -17.72
N ALA A 382 -1.86 4.17 -16.97
CA ALA A 382 -3.03 5.00 -17.23
C ALA A 382 -2.92 5.83 -18.52
N LEU A 383 -1.70 6.24 -18.89
CA LEU A 383 -1.40 7.07 -20.05
C LEU A 383 -0.85 6.29 -21.25
N ALA A 384 -0.89 4.95 -21.18
CA ALA A 384 -0.34 4.10 -22.22
C ALA A 384 -1.13 4.20 -23.55
N ASP A 385 -0.40 4.26 -24.66
CA ASP A 385 -0.91 4.07 -26.01
C ASP A 385 0.00 3.05 -26.73
N PRO A 386 -0.50 1.86 -27.10
CA PRO A 386 -1.88 1.37 -26.93
C PRO A 386 -2.33 1.20 -25.48
N SER A 387 -3.64 1.31 -25.24
CA SER A 387 -4.21 1.21 -23.89
C SER A 387 -4.07 -0.20 -23.28
N PHE A 388 -4.11 -0.29 -21.95
CA PHE A 388 -4.25 -1.55 -21.18
C PHE A 388 -5.69 -1.78 -20.68
N GLN A 389 -6.67 -1.02 -21.19
CA GLN A 389 -8.07 -1.19 -20.81
C GLN A 389 -8.51 -2.65 -21.01
N GLY A 390 -9.11 -3.24 -19.97
CA GLY A 390 -9.53 -4.65 -19.97
C GLY A 390 -8.41 -5.67 -19.75
N VAL A 391 -7.15 -5.23 -19.64
CA VAL A 391 -5.99 -6.08 -19.34
C VAL A 391 -5.48 -5.84 -17.92
N ILE A 392 -5.22 -4.58 -17.56
CA ILE A 392 -4.67 -4.17 -16.27
C ILE A 392 -5.68 -3.28 -15.55
N ASN A 393 -6.03 -3.66 -14.33
CA ASN A 393 -6.74 -2.82 -13.38
C ASN A 393 -5.76 -1.85 -12.72
N LEU A 394 -6.16 -0.59 -12.64
CA LEU A 394 -5.32 0.44 -12.06
C LEU A 394 -5.72 0.68 -10.60
N PHE A 395 -4.77 0.51 -9.70
CA PHE A 395 -4.97 0.69 -8.27
C PHE A 395 -4.29 1.99 -7.82
N THR A 396 -5.08 2.99 -7.45
CA THR A 396 -4.57 4.24 -6.85
C THR A 396 -4.16 3.98 -5.40
N GLY A 397 -2.99 3.37 -5.27
CA GLY A 397 -2.31 3.16 -4.00
C GLY A 397 -2.39 1.76 -3.41
N THR A 398 -1.55 1.55 -2.40
CA THR A 398 -1.35 0.23 -1.76
C THR A 398 -2.60 -0.23 -1.01
N SER A 399 -3.35 0.71 -0.43
CA SER A 399 -4.60 0.44 0.28
C SER A 399 -5.70 -0.14 -0.64
N VAL A 400 -5.82 0.35 -1.87
CA VAL A 400 -6.80 -0.16 -2.85
C VAL A 400 -6.41 -1.56 -3.30
N LEU A 401 -5.12 -1.81 -3.55
CA LEU A 401 -4.61 -3.14 -3.88
C LEU A 401 -4.84 -4.12 -2.72
N ASP A 402 -4.56 -3.72 -1.49
CA ASP A 402 -4.78 -4.53 -0.28
C ASP A 402 -6.26 -4.89 -0.10
N LYS A 403 -7.16 -3.90 -0.22
CA LYS A 403 -8.61 -4.12 -0.16
C LYS A 403 -9.08 -5.08 -1.25
N THR A 404 -8.56 -4.92 -2.47
CA THR A 404 -8.85 -5.84 -3.57
C THR A 404 -8.41 -7.28 -3.25
N ILE A 405 -7.19 -7.46 -2.73
CA ILE A 405 -6.70 -8.78 -2.29
C ILE A 405 -7.60 -9.40 -1.22
N LYS A 406 -8.07 -8.59 -0.27
CA LYS A 406 -8.86 -9.04 0.89
C LYS A 406 -10.33 -9.30 0.57
N THR A 407 -10.89 -8.59 -0.39
CA THR A 407 -12.33 -8.70 -0.76
C THR A 407 -12.66 -9.93 -1.60
N LEU A 408 -11.66 -10.58 -2.21
CA LEU A 408 -11.87 -11.85 -2.90
C LEU A 408 -12.31 -12.91 -1.89
N SER A 409 -13.51 -13.48 -2.11
CA SER A 409 -14.15 -14.38 -1.15
C SER A 409 -13.34 -15.66 -0.95
N ASN A 410 -13.55 -16.40 0.13
CA ASN A 410 -12.82 -17.65 0.40
C ASN A 410 -12.94 -18.71 -0.71
N GLY A 411 -13.94 -18.61 -1.61
CA GLY A 411 -14.06 -19.48 -2.78
C GLY A 411 -13.33 -18.97 -4.04
N ASP A 412 -12.91 -17.70 -4.05
CA ASP A 412 -12.16 -17.10 -5.15
C ASP A 412 -10.66 -17.38 -4.94
N PHE A 413 -10.16 -18.42 -5.60
CA PHE A 413 -8.75 -18.77 -5.67
C PHE A 413 -8.12 -18.21 -6.95
N GLY A 414 -6.79 -18.10 -7.01
CA GLY A 414 -6.07 -17.55 -8.18
C GLY A 414 -5.63 -16.10 -8.02
N GLY A 415 -6.40 -15.28 -7.30
CA GLY A 415 -5.91 -14.07 -6.66
C GLY A 415 -5.64 -12.84 -7.52
N VAL A 416 -5.07 -11.83 -6.87
CA VAL A 416 -4.76 -10.52 -7.45
C VAL A 416 -3.28 -10.50 -7.80
N TRP A 417 -2.98 -10.32 -9.07
CA TRP A 417 -1.62 -10.15 -9.58
C TRP A 417 -1.32 -8.67 -9.64
N ALA A 418 -0.11 -8.24 -9.29
CA ALA A 418 0.26 -6.85 -9.40
C ALA A 418 1.71 -6.67 -9.81
N VAL A 419 1.96 -5.69 -10.68
CA VAL A 419 3.28 -5.10 -10.86
C VAL A 419 3.44 -4.00 -9.81
N THR A 420 4.41 -4.19 -8.92
CA THR A 420 4.65 -3.28 -7.79
C THR A 420 6.13 -3.34 -7.38
N ASP A 421 6.53 -2.65 -6.31
CA ASP A 421 7.84 -2.81 -5.72
C ASP A 421 7.86 -3.92 -4.64
N LEU A 422 9.05 -4.42 -4.33
CA LEU A 422 9.23 -5.51 -3.39
C LEU A 422 8.71 -5.18 -1.99
N ALA A 423 8.95 -3.97 -1.48
CA ALA A 423 8.51 -3.58 -0.15
C ALA A 423 6.98 -3.56 -0.05
N THR A 424 6.30 -3.02 -1.06
CA THR A 424 4.83 -3.10 -1.16
C THR A 424 4.37 -4.56 -1.19
N ALA A 425 4.92 -5.41 -2.08
CA ALA A 425 4.52 -6.81 -2.17
C ALA A 425 4.68 -7.58 -0.85
N ARG A 426 5.80 -7.38 -0.14
CA ARG A 426 6.05 -7.98 1.18
C ARG A 426 5.08 -7.46 2.23
N SER A 427 4.83 -6.14 2.26
CA SER A 427 3.90 -5.53 3.22
C SER A 427 2.47 -6.07 3.09
N LEU A 428 2.04 -6.37 1.86
CA LEU A 428 0.73 -6.93 1.55
C LEU A 428 0.68 -8.47 1.67
N GLY A 429 1.79 -9.10 2.04
CA GLY A 429 1.91 -10.56 2.12
C GLY A 429 1.64 -11.26 0.79
N MET A 430 1.99 -10.61 -0.32
CA MET A 430 1.92 -11.20 -1.65
C MET A 430 3.10 -12.13 -1.88
N THR A 431 2.87 -13.22 -2.60
CA THR A 431 3.96 -14.08 -3.06
C THR A 431 4.64 -13.42 -4.25
N VAL A 432 5.93 -13.12 -4.10
CA VAL A 432 6.75 -12.57 -5.18
C VAL A 432 7.01 -13.65 -6.23
N VAL A 433 6.80 -13.32 -7.50
CA VAL A 433 7.08 -14.20 -8.62
C VAL A 433 8.59 -14.17 -8.92
N GLN A 434 9.21 -15.33 -8.93
CA GLN A 434 10.57 -15.50 -9.42
C GLN A 434 10.56 -15.36 -10.94
N ILE A 435 11.26 -14.36 -11.44
CA ILE A 435 11.36 -14.07 -12.87
C ILE A 435 12.60 -14.74 -13.42
N GLN A 436 12.47 -15.40 -14.57
CA GLN A 436 13.61 -15.96 -15.27
C GLN A 436 14.54 -14.84 -15.75
N ASN A 437 15.80 -14.88 -15.32
CA ASN A 437 16.83 -13.94 -15.75
C ASN A 437 17.46 -14.36 -17.11
N ALA A 438 18.44 -13.61 -17.59
CA ALA A 438 19.09 -13.87 -18.87
C ALA A 438 19.89 -15.19 -18.93
N SER A 439 20.29 -15.76 -17.80
CA SER A 439 20.95 -17.08 -17.74
C SER A 439 19.95 -18.25 -17.78
N GLY A 440 18.65 -17.96 -17.71
CA GLY A 440 17.59 -18.95 -17.65
C GLY A 440 17.22 -19.39 -16.23
N ALA A 441 17.84 -18.82 -15.20
CA ALA A 441 17.54 -19.09 -13.80
C ALA A 441 16.32 -18.30 -13.32
N PHE A 442 15.45 -18.93 -12.52
CA PHE A 442 14.36 -18.23 -11.82
C PHE A 442 14.91 -17.63 -10.54
N VAL A 443 14.82 -16.31 -10.41
CA VAL A 443 15.48 -15.57 -9.32
C VAL A 443 14.42 -14.81 -8.51
N GLU A 444 14.46 -14.97 -7.20
CA GLU A 444 13.72 -14.13 -6.24
C GLU A 444 14.55 -12.87 -5.92
N PRO A 445 13.94 -11.70 -5.69
CA PRO A 445 14.66 -10.51 -5.24
C PRO A 445 14.99 -10.61 -3.74
N THR A 446 16.11 -11.25 -3.45
CA THR A 446 16.71 -11.33 -2.12
C THR A 446 17.85 -10.32 -2.01
N GLN A 447 18.31 -10.02 -0.79
CA GLN A 447 19.51 -9.19 -0.61
C GLN A 447 20.68 -9.63 -1.51
N ALA A 448 20.98 -10.93 -1.54
CA ALA A 448 22.10 -11.45 -2.33
C ALA A 448 21.91 -11.25 -3.84
N SER A 449 20.73 -11.59 -4.39
CA SER A 449 20.47 -11.44 -5.83
C SER A 449 20.36 -9.99 -6.27
N MET A 450 19.86 -9.09 -5.42
CA MET A 450 19.85 -7.64 -5.68
C MET A 450 21.26 -7.04 -5.66
N LEU A 451 22.10 -7.43 -4.69
CA LEU A 451 23.52 -7.02 -4.66
C LEU A 451 24.29 -7.54 -5.88
N SER A 452 24.01 -8.77 -6.32
CA SER A 452 24.58 -9.30 -7.57
C SER A 452 24.18 -8.44 -8.76
N ALA A 453 22.91 -8.06 -8.88
CA ALA A 453 22.42 -7.19 -9.95
C ALA A 453 23.11 -5.82 -9.97
N VAL A 454 23.25 -5.17 -8.80
CA VAL A 454 23.90 -3.85 -8.65
C VAL A 454 25.30 -3.80 -9.25
N SER A 455 26.09 -4.86 -9.06
CA SER A 455 27.48 -4.90 -9.57
C SER A 455 27.60 -4.85 -11.11
N SER A 456 26.50 -5.10 -11.81
CA SER A 456 26.42 -5.12 -13.28
C SER A 456 25.68 -3.92 -13.87
N MET A 457 25.13 -3.04 -13.01
CA MET A 457 24.38 -1.86 -13.45
C MET A 457 25.28 -0.86 -14.14
N THR A 458 24.70 -0.13 -15.10
CA THR A 458 25.41 0.94 -15.81
C THR A 458 25.11 2.28 -15.17
N ILE A 459 26.12 3.13 -15.03
CA ILE A 459 25.96 4.52 -14.58
C ILE A 459 25.46 5.35 -15.76
N ALA A 460 24.29 5.97 -15.63
CA ALA A 460 23.78 6.92 -16.62
C ALA A 460 24.49 8.28 -16.52
N THR A 461 24.22 9.18 -17.45
CA THR A 461 24.89 10.49 -17.55
C THR A 461 24.68 11.40 -16.33
N ASP A 462 23.58 11.20 -15.61
CA ASP A 462 23.24 11.91 -14.37
C ASP A 462 23.82 11.24 -13.11
N GLY A 463 24.54 10.11 -13.26
CA GLY A 463 25.16 9.38 -12.16
C GLY A 463 24.29 8.30 -11.53
N ARG A 464 23.03 8.14 -11.94
CA ARG A 464 22.17 7.05 -11.41
C ARG A 464 22.58 5.70 -11.99
N LEU A 465 22.29 4.63 -11.26
CA LEU A 465 22.47 3.26 -11.73
C LEU A 465 21.21 2.79 -12.44
N VAL A 466 21.39 2.27 -13.64
CA VAL A 466 20.33 1.72 -14.48
C VAL A 466 20.42 0.18 -14.46
N PRO A 467 19.30 -0.52 -14.27
CA PRO A 467 19.28 -1.98 -14.26
C PRO A 467 19.87 -2.57 -15.55
N ASN A 468 20.69 -3.61 -15.42
CA ASN A 468 21.18 -4.39 -16.54
C ASN A 468 20.40 -5.70 -16.64
N TYR A 469 19.43 -5.76 -17.53
CA TYR A 469 18.55 -6.93 -17.68
C TYR A 469 19.27 -8.20 -18.18
N SER A 470 20.51 -8.06 -18.66
CA SER A 470 21.34 -9.15 -19.19
C SER A 470 22.48 -9.54 -18.24
N ALA A 471 22.39 -9.12 -16.98
CA ALA A 471 23.43 -9.35 -15.98
C ALA A 471 23.76 -10.85 -15.82
N ALA A 472 25.06 -11.15 -15.76
CA ALA A 472 25.56 -12.48 -15.43
C ALA A 472 25.67 -12.66 -13.91
N ALA A 473 25.75 -13.91 -13.46
CA ALA A 473 25.98 -14.24 -12.06
C ALA A 473 27.30 -13.65 -11.54
N VAL A 474 27.26 -13.08 -10.33
CA VAL A 474 28.44 -12.59 -9.62
C VAL A 474 28.61 -13.40 -8.35
N GLN A 475 29.82 -13.96 -8.16
CA GLN A 475 30.13 -14.85 -7.03
C GLN A 475 29.15 -16.04 -6.91
N ASN A 476 28.72 -16.61 -8.04
CA ASN A 476 27.73 -17.69 -8.13
C ASN A 476 26.32 -17.33 -7.61
N VAL A 477 26.02 -16.04 -7.47
CA VAL A 477 24.67 -15.55 -7.18
C VAL A 477 24.06 -15.02 -8.47
N GLU A 478 22.89 -15.55 -8.84
CA GLU A 478 22.16 -15.07 -10.00
C GLU A 478 21.52 -13.71 -9.71
N PRO A 479 21.68 -12.70 -10.59
CA PRO A 479 21.11 -11.38 -10.36
C PRO A 479 19.60 -11.39 -10.58
N TYR A 480 18.87 -10.66 -9.73
CA TYR A 480 17.46 -10.38 -9.99
C TYR A 480 17.35 -9.29 -11.08
N PRO A 481 16.61 -9.51 -12.18
CA PRO A 481 16.72 -8.66 -13.36
C PRO A 481 16.12 -7.25 -13.19
N LEU A 482 15.25 -7.04 -12.21
CA LEU A 482 14.50 -5.80 -12.01
C LEU A 482 14.87 -5.05 -10.72
N THR A 483 16.08 -5.27 -10.21
CA THR A 483 16.65 -4.48 -9.10
C THR A 483 16.93 -3.06 -9.54
N PHE A 484 16.67 -2.08 -8.68
CA PHE A 484 17.00 -0.68 -8.89
C PHE A 484 17.43 -0.01 -7.58
N VAL A 485 17.96 1.21 -7.68
CA VAL A 485 18.38 2.02 -6.53
C VAL A 485 17.38 3.14 -6.30
N GLU A 486 16.95 3.32 -5.07
CA GLU A 486 16.19 4.50 -4.65
C GLU A 486 17.16 5.63 -4.31
N TYR A 487 16.92 6.83 -4.84
CA TYR A 487 17.72 8.01 -4.58
C TYR A 487 16.91 9.07 -3.84
N ALA A 488 17.52 9.72 -2.84
CA ALA A 488 17.11 11.04 -2.40
C ALA A 488 17.74 12.08 -3.34
N VAL A 489 16.90 12.78 -4.09
CA VAL A 489 17.26 13.81 -5.07
C VAL A 489 17.22 15.16 -4.37
N ALA A 490 18.40 15.69 -4.05
CA ALA A 490 18.57 16.92 -3.26
C ALA A 490 19.15 18.07 -4.10
N PRO A 491 18.81 19.33 -3.85
CA PRO A 491 19.22 20.45 -4.69
C PRO A 491 20.71 20.78 -4.51
N LEU A 492 21.38 21.06 -5.62
CA LEU A 492 22.74 21.60 -5.61
C LEU A 492 22.76 23.06 -5.14
N LYS A 493 21.67 23.81 -5.35
CA LYS A 493 21.53 25.19 -4.88
C LYS A 493 21.08 25.23 -3.40
N PRO A 494 21.52 26.24 -2.61
CA PRO A 494 21.03 26.44 -1.25
C PRO A 494 19.51 26.53 -1.17
N LEU A 495 18.94 25.95 -0.10
CA LEU A 495 17.53 26.16 0.23
C LEU A 495 17.28 27.64 0.56
N VAL A 496 16.25 28.21 -0.05
CA VAL A 496 15.76 29.58 0.19
C VAL A 496 14.26 29.56 0.42
N ASP A 497 13.72 30.60 1.04
CA ASP A 497 12.29 30.84 1.12
C ASP A 497 11.74 31.54 -0.14
N ASP A 498 10.46 31.90 -0.09
CA ASP A 498 9.73 32.62 -1.15
C ASP A 498 10.30 34.02 -1.44
N LYS A 499 11.14 34.56 -0.54
CA LYS A 499 11.81 35.86 -0.66
C LYS A 499 13.29 35.74 -1.00
N CYS A 500 13.74 34.56 -1.44
CA CYS A 500 15.14 34.24 -1.70
C CYS A 500 16.05 34.34 -0.46
N ILE A 501 15.51 34.28 0.76
CA ILE A 501 16.31 34.32 1.99
C ILE A 501 16.84 32.91 2.27
N PRO A 502 18.16 32.72 2.50
CA PRO A 502 18.73 31.41 2.81
C PRO A 502 18.12 30.75 4.04
N ARG A 503 17.69 29.50 3.89
CA ARG A 503 17.17 28.64 4.97
C ARG A 503 18.30 27.79 5.56
N ALA A 504 19.30 28.42 6.18
CA ALA A 504 20.51 27.75 6.68
C ALA A 504 20.22 26.56 7.62
N THR A 505 19.24 26.70 8.52
CA THR A 505 18.83 25.60 9.42
C THR A 505 18.27 24.41 8.65
N SER A 506 17.35 24.65 7.70
CA SER A 506 16.81 23.60 6.82
C SER A 506 17.90 22.97 5.96
N GLN A 507 18.85 23.77 5.49
CA GLN A 507 19.97 23.29 4.69
C GLN A 507 20.85 22.31 5.48
N GLN A 508 21.14 22.63 6.75
CA GLN A 508 21.89 21.73 7.63
C GLN A 508 21.07 20.48 7.98
N LEU A 509 19.76 20.64 8.24
CA LEU A 509 18.88 19.50 8.50
C LEU A 509 18.78 18.55 7.32
N LEU A 510 18.72 19.06 6.09
CA LEU A 510 18.75 18.23 4.88
C LEU A 510 20.04 17.40 4.83
N LYS A 511 21.21 18.01 5.09
CA LYS A 511 22.49 17.28 5.11
C LYS A 511 22.53 16.23 6.22
N ASN A 512 22.05 16.57 7.42
CA ASN A 512 21.96 15.63 8.53
C ASN A 512 21.03 14.46 8.21
N TRP A 513 19.87 14.74 7.60
CA TRP A 513 18.92 13.72 7.15
C TRP A 513 19.55 12.80 6.11
N LEU A 514 20.16 13.35 5.05
CA LEU A 514 20.80 12.56 4.00
C LEU A 514 21.96 11.71 4.54
N THR A 515 22.72 12.24 5.50
CA THR A 515 23.77 11.48 6.21
C THR A 515 23.16 10.36 7.05
N TYR A 516 22.11 10.65 7.81
CA TYR A 516 21.43 9.63 8.61
C TYR A 516 20.92 8.47 7.75
N VAL A 517 20.18 8.77 6.67
CA VAL A 517 19.57 7.73 5.83
C VAL A 517 20.62 6.91 5.08
N THR A 518 21.84 7.39 4.89
CA THR A 518 22.93 6.66 4.20
C THR A 518 23.85 5.89 5.14
N HIS A 519 23.76 6.15 6.45
CA HIS A 519 24.53 5.48 7.49
C HIS A 519 23.62 4.72 8.46
N THR A 520 23.35 5.26 9.65
CA THR A 520 22.63 4.56 10.72
C THR A 520 21.20 4.18 10.32
N GLY A 521 20.55 4.98 9.48
CA GLY A 521 19.21 4.71 8.96
C GLY A 521 19.13 3.45 8.10
N GLN A 522 20.25 2.94 7.57
CA GLN A 522 20.26 1.69 6.79
C GLN A 522 19.82 0.45 7.60
N GLN A 523 19.81 0.52 8.94
CA GLN A 523 19.32 -0.55 9.81
C GLN A 523 17.80 -0.52 10.00
N GLU A 524 17.14 0.54 9.55
CA GLU A 524 15.72 0.84 9.77
C GLU A 524 14.92 0.75 8.46
N LEU A 525 15.52 0.17 7.42
CA LEU A 525 14.84 -0.03 6.14
C LEU A 525 13.66 -1.01 6.31
N PRO A 526 12.51 -0.74 5.68
CA PRO A 526 11.38 -1.66 5.74
C PRO A 526 11.69 -2.96 5.01
N ASP A 527 11.00 -4.03 5.39
CA ASP A 527 11.11 -5.33 4.72
C ASP A 527 10.84 -5.19 3.21
N GLY A 528 11.71 -5.79 2.39
CA GLY A 528 11.74 -5.64 0.94
C GLY A 528 12.57 -4.47 0.39
N MET A 529 13.13 -3.61 1.25
CA MET A 529 14.23 -2.70 0.88
C MET A 529 15.53 -3.17 1.52
N GLU A 530 16.62 -3.09 0.76
CA GLU A 530 17.93 -3.54 1.23
C GLU A 530 18.92 -2.39 1.35
N ALA A 531 19.88 -2.57 2.26
CA ALA A 531 20.93 -1.61 2.48
C ALA A 531 21.78 -1.40 1.22
N ILE A 532 22.19 -0.15 0.99
CA ILE A 532 23.11 0.21 -0.09
C ILE A 532 24.51 -0.36 0.17
N THR A 533 25.27 -0.57 -0.90
CA THR A 533 26.65 -1.11 -0.78
C THR A 533 27.61 -0.08 -0.16
N PRO A 534 28.76 -0.50 0.40
CA PRO A 534 29.79 0.44 0.86
C PRO A 534 30.27 1.43 -0.22
N ALA A 535 30.32 1.01 -1.48
CA ALA A 535 30.67 1.89 -2.61
C ALA A 535 29.57 2.94 -2.87
N MET A 536 28.31 2.58 -2.66
CA MET A 536 27.19 3.52 -2.74
C MET A 536 27.18 4.49 -1.56
N VAL A 537 27.59 4.07 -0.35
CA VAL A 537 27.77 4.99 0.78
C VAL A 537 28.81 6.07 0.44
N GLN A 538 29.96 5.70 -0.13
CA GLN A 538 30.97 6.67 -0.57
C GLN A 538 30.42 7.61 -1.66
N THR A 539 29.61 7.06 -2.58
CA THR A 539 28.93 7.86 -3.60
C THR A 539 27.94 8.85 -2.95
N ALA A 540 27.16 8.40 -1.98
CA ALA A 540 26.24 9.22 -1.20
C ALA A 540 26.99 10.35 -0.47
N GLU A 541 28.09 10.07 0.23
CA GLU A 541 28.90 11.07 0.92
C GLU A 541 29.40 12.15 -0.06
N ALA A 542 29.91 11.75 -1.22
CA ALA A 542 30.34 12.67 -2.27
C ALA A 542 29.18 13.55 -2.78
N GLN A 543 28.00 12.97 -2.96
CA GLN A 543 26.81 13.69 -3.43
C GLN A 543 26.25 14.64 -2.35
N ILE A 544 26.23 14.22 -1.08
CA ILE A 544 25.82 15.06 0.07
C ILE A 544 26.72 16.28 0.19
N ALA A 545 28.02 16.15 -0.10
CA ALA A 545 28.96 17.27 -0.07
C ALA A 545 28.61 18.37 -1.09
N LEU A 546 27.96 18.02 -2.21
CA LEU A 546 27.53 18.97 -3.26
C LEU A 546 26.19 19.66 -2.94
N VAL A 547 25.44 19.17 -1.96
CA VAL A 547 24.12 19.72 -1.63
C VAL A 547 24.27 21.16 -1.12
N GLY A 548 23.58 22.09 -1.77
CA GLY A 548 23.59 23.51 -1.43
C GLY A 548 24.89 24.26 -1.72
N THR A 549 25.80 23.74 -2.55
CA THR A 549 27.09 24.40 -2.85
C THR A 549 27.10 25.22 -4.13
N VAL A 550 26.14 25.03 -5.03
CA VAL A 550 26.03 25.81 -6.28
C VAL A 550 25.37 27.14 -6.00
N GLU A 551 25.91 28.22 -6.55
CA GLU A 551 25.38 29.58 -6.34
C GLU A 551 23.89 29.66 -6.66
N ASN A 552 23.15 30.32 -5.76
CA ASN A 552 21.72 30.50 -5.96
C ASN A 552 21.49 31.68 -6.90
N SER A 553 20.70 31.46 -7.96
CA SER A 553 20.31 32.48 -8.93
C SER A 553 19.04 33.24 -8.51
N CYS A 554 18.47 32.92 -7.35
CA CYS A 554 17.31 33.61 -6.78
C CYS A 554 17.71 35.04 -6.42
N VAL A 555 17.15 36.02 -7.13
CA VAL A 555 17.34 37.45 -6.84
C VAL A 555 16.18 37.88 -5.96
N PRO A 556 16.42 38.40 -4.74
CA PRO A 556 15.34 38.96 -3.93
C PRO A 556 14.62 40.03 -4.76
N ASP A 557 13.29 39.97 -4.83
CA ASP A 557 12.52 41.05 -5.46
C ASP A 557 12.90 42.36 -4.77
N GLY A 558 13.72 43.16 -5.47
CA GLY A 558 14.21 44.43 -4.98
C GLY A 558 12.98 45.27 -4.67
N SER A 559 12.75 45.49 -3.38
CA SER A 559 11.54 46.11 -2.83
C SER A 559 11.03 47.22 -3.74
N ALA A 560 9.88 46.98 -4.39
CA ALA A 560 9.07 48.07 -4.87
C ALA A 560 8.80 48.94 -3.64
N THR A 561 9.41 50.12 -3.60
CA THR A 561 9.26 51.10 -2.53
C THR A 561 7.79 51.51 -2.51
N SER A 562 6.97 50.79 -1.73
CA SER A 562 5.57 51.14 -1.53
C SER A 562 5.55 52.43 -0.73
N SER A 563 5.21 53.54 -1.39
CA SER A 563 4.84 54.79 -0.76
C SER A 563 3.82 54.53 0.35
N GLY A 564 4.10 55.06 1.54
CA GLY A 564 3.43 54.73 2.80
C GLY A 564 1.90 54.75 2.74
N GLY A 565 1.30 53.69 3.29
CA GLY A 565 -0.09 53.57 3.67
C GLY A 565 -0.19 52.78 4.97
N GLU A 566 -0.95 53.33 5.91
CA GLU A 566 -1.09 52.95 7.33
C GLU A 566 -1.26 51.46 7.67
N PHE A 567 -0.81 51.16 8.89
CA PHE A 567 -0.73 49.90 9.63
C PHE A 567 -2.00 49.02 9.60
N GLY A 568 -1.79 47.74 9.27
CA GLY A 568 -2.63 46.61 9.69
C GLY A 568 -1.74 45.43 10.08
N THR A 569 -1.85 44.94 11.31
CA THR A 569 -1.11 43.81 11.88
C THR A 569 -1.44 42.51 11.13
N VAL A 570 -0.43 41.91 10.49
CA VAL A 570 -0.55 40.62 9.77
C VAL A 570 0.21 39.53 10.54
N LEU A 571 -0.51 38.46 10.89
CA LEU A 571 0.00 37.21 11.48
C LEU A 571 0.72 36.35 10.41
N PRO A 572 1.65 35.45 10.80
CA PRO A 572 2.47 34.67 9.87
C PRO A 572 1.66 33.67 9.03
N PRO A 573 2.12 33.34 7.80
CA PRO A 573 1.37 32.48 6.87
C PRO A 573 1.58 30.99 7.18
N SER A 574 0.51 30.32 7.59
CA SER A 574 0.37 28.87 7.48
C SER A 574 -0.28 28.53 6.14
N ALA A 575 0.30 27.58 5.41
CA ALA A 575 -0.26 26.77 4.31
C ALA A 575 -1.12 27.50 3.24
N LEU A 576 -0.57 27.63 2.04
CA LEU A 576 -1.30 28.00 0.82
C LEU A 576 -2.43 26.99 0.52
N THR A 577 -3.66 27.36 0.85
CA THR A 577 -4.88 26.77 0.28
C THR A 577 -5.33 27.59 -0.92
N SER A 578 -5.45 26.96 -2.08
CA SER A 578 -6.01 27.55 -3.30
C SER A 578 -7.45 28.04 -3.08
N ARG A 579 -7.75 29.27 -3.52
CA ARG A 579 -9.07 29.90 -3.48
C ARG A 579 -10.09 29.16 -4.35
N PHE A 580 -11.04 28.46 -3.74
CA PHE A 580 -12.45 28.42 -4.16
C PHE A 580 -13.35 28.09 -2.96
N GLY A 581 -14.32 28.97 -2.66
CA GLY A 581 -15.60 28.67 -1.99
C GLY A 581 -15.61 28.12 -0.55
N SER A 582 -16.03 28.96 0.39
CA SER A 582 -16.30 28.68 1.80
C SER A 582 -17.03 27.36 2.12
N SER A 583 -16.41 26.52 2.95
CA SER A 583 -17.03 25.64 3.97
C SER A 583 -15.91 25.16 4.90
N VAL A 584 -16.09 25.26 6.22
CA VAL A 584 -15.10 24.91 7.24
C VAL A 584 -14.83 23.39 7.19
N ALA A 585 -13.75 22.97 6.53
CA ALA A 585 -13.28 21.60 6.51
C ALA A 585 -12.14 21.42 7.53
N ARG A 586 -12.32 20.48 8.47
CA ARG A 586 -11.23 19.92 9.27
C ARG A 586 -10.16 19.38 8.31
N VAL A 587 -8.89 19.65 8.61
CA VAL A 587 -7.76 18.93 8.01
C VAL A 587 -7.98 17.45 8.28
N ALA A 588 -8.35 16.71 7.23
CA ALA A 588 -8.39 15.26 7.28
C ALA A 588 -6.96 14.74 7.24
N PRO A 589 -6.60 13.72 8.05
CA PRO A 589 -5.34 13.03 7.90
C PRO A 589 -5.22 12.46 6.48
N ALA A 590 -3.99 12.35 5.97
CA ALA A 590 -3.71 11.62 4.74
C ALA A 590 -4.34 10.22 4.85
N GLY A 591 -5.33 9.92 4.00
CA GLY A 591 -6.18 8.73 4.10
C GLY A 591 -7.69 8.97 4.10
N SER A 592 -8.20 9.97 3.36
CA SER A 592 -9.66 10.17 3.22
C SER A 592 -10.33 8.94 2.59
N THR A 593 -11.01 8.15 3.43
CA THR A 593 -11.76 6.92 3.10
C THR A 593 -12.87 7.14 2.06
N VAL A 594 -13.36 8.38 1.92
CA VAL A 594 -14.46 8.72 1.01
C VAL A 594 -14.06 8.62 -0.47
N ALA A 595 -12.80 8.90 -0.82
CA ALA A 595 -12.33 8.77 -2.19
C ALA A 595 -12.16 7.29 -2.61
N VAL A 596 -11.71 6.46 -1.67
CA VAL A 596 -11.51 5.01 -1.87
C VAL A 596 -12.84 4.28 -2.09
N ASP A 597 -13.88 4.62 -1.32
CA ASP A 597 -15.19 3.99 -1.47
C ASP A 597 -15.90 4.41 -2.78
N ALA A 598 -15.70 5.65 -3.24
CA ALA A 598 -16.22 6.11 -4.53
C ALA A 598 -15.55 5.42 -5.73
N GLN A 599 -14.24 5.20 -5.66
CA GLN A 599 -13.49 4.45 -6.68
C GLN A 599 -13.85 2.97 -6.69
N LEU A 600 -14.02 2.33 -5.52
CA LEU A 600 -14.46 0.94 -5.47
C LEU A 600 -15.87 0.78 -6.07
N ALA A 601 -16.76 1.75 -5.81
CA ALA A 601 -18.09 1.77 -6.41
C ALA A 601 -18.04 1.98 -7.94
N SER A 602 -17.09 2.77 -8.46
CA SER A 602 -16.93 2.94 -9.92
C SER A 602 -16.34 1.69 -10.59
N VAL A 603 -15.34 1.05 -9.98
CA VAL A 603 -14.77 -0.22 -10.46
C VAL A 603 -15.83 -1.33 -10.45
N GLN A 604 -16.70 -1.38 -9.44
CA GLN A 604 -17.82 -2.32 -9.41
C GLN A 604 -18.93 -1.99 -10.43
N ALA A 605 -19.11 -0.72 -10.78
CA ALA A 605 -20.10 -0.28 -11.76
C ALA A 605 -19.67 -0.52 -13.21
N GLU A 606 -18.35 -0.55 -13.49
CA GLU A 606 -17.79 -0.77 -14.83
C GLU A 606 -17.62 -2.24 -15.24
N MET A 607 -18.02 -3.20 -14.39
CA MET A 607 -17.99 -4.62 -14.74
C MET A 607 -18.89 -4.92 -15.97
N PRO A 608 -18.38 -5.63 -17.00
CA PRO A 608 -19.15 -5.97 -18.20
C PRO A 608 -20.46 -6.71 -17.89
N GLU A 609 -21.49 -6.47 -18.70
CA GLU A 609 -22.85 -7.03 -18.54
C GLU A 609 -22.89 -8.57 -18.43
N PHE A 610 -21.84 -9.25 -18.90
CA PHE A 610 -21.65 -10.70 -18.79
C PHE A 610 -21.51 -11.19 -17.35
N VAL A 611 -20.87 -10.43 -16.45
CA VAL A 611 -20.70 -10.80 -15.03
C VAL A 611 -22.03 -10.67 -14.26
N ARG A 612 -22.87 -9.67 -14.62
CA ARG A 612 -24.19 -9.44 -14.02
C ARG A 612 -25.14 -10.64 -14.13
N ARG A 613 -24.98 -11.49 -15.14
CA ARG A 613 -25.88 -12.65 -15.36
C ARG A 613 -25.53 -13.87 -14.51
N SER A 614 -24.35 -13.94 -13.88
CA SER A 614 -23.94 -15.13 -13.10
C SER A 614 -24.25 -15.03 -11.59
N VAL A 615 -24.51 -13.83 -11.04
CA VAL A 615 -24.63 -13.59 -9.58
C VAL A 615 -26.10 -13.62 -9.08
N GLY A 616 -26.98 -14.36 -9.75
CA GLY A 616 -28.43 -14.29 -9.59
C GLY A 616 -29.07 -14.78 -8.27
N THR A 617 -28.35 -15.05 -7.19
CA THR A 617 -28.93 -15.78 -6.03
C THR A 617 -28.69 -15.19 -4.63
N ASN A 618 -28.41 -13.88 -4.46
CA ASN A 618 -28.41 -13.25 -3.12
C ASN A 618 -29.12 -11.89 -3.08
N VAL A 619 -30.45 -11.91 -3.07
CA VAL A 619 -31.33 -10.72 -3.15
C VAL A 619 -31.36 -9.88 -1.85
N LEU A 620 -30.91 -10.40 -0.71
CA LEU A 620 -30.99 -9.68 0.58
C LEU A 620 -29.86 -8.68 0.85
N ALA A 621 -28.68 -8.84 0.23
CA ALA A 621 -27.55 -7.90 0.39
C ALA A 621 -27.70 -6.62 -0.47
N LEU A 622 -28.43 -6.71 -1.58
CA LEU A 622 -28.63 -5.60 -2.53
C LEU A 622 -29.59 -4.52 -2.01
N ILE A 623 -30.55 -4.88 -1.15
CA ILE A 623 -31.52 -3.92 -0.60
C ILE A 623 -30.83 -2.97 0.40
N GLY A 624 -29.87 -3.47 1.18
CA GLY A 624 -29.04 -2.63 2.05
C GLY A 624 -28.13 -1.68 1.27
N LEU A 625 -27.53 -2.15 0.18
CA LEU A 625 -26.65 -1.35 -0.68
C LEU A 625 -27.41 -0.24 -1.43
N ALA A 626 -28.64 -0.52 -1.90
CA ALA A 626 -29.49 0.47 -2.56
C ALA A 626 -29.94 1.59 -1.61
N ALA A 627 -30.17 1.28 -0.32
CA ALA A 627 -30.49 2.29 0.69
C ALA A 627 -29.30 3.20 1.00
N VAL A 628 -28.08 2.63 1.06
CA VAL A 628 -26.84 3.39 1.27
C VAL A 628 -26.49 4.26 0.06
N LEU A 629 -26.66 3.75 -1.17
CA LEU A 629 -26.50 4.51 -2.41
C LEU A 629 -27.54 5.62 -2.58
N GLY A 630 -28.78 5.38 -2.16
CA GLY A 630 -29.85 6.39 -2.12
C GLY A 630 -29.56 7.53 -1.15
N LEU A 631 -28.98 7.23 0.02
CA LEU A 631 -28.55 8.25 0.99
C LEU A 631 -27.33 9.05 0.49
N LEU A 632 -26.36 8.39 -0.14
CA LEU A 632 -25.16 9.06 -0.67
C LEU A 632 -25.47 9.99 -1.86
N THR A 633 -26.42 9.60 -2.73
CA THR A 633 -26.85 10.45 -3.86
C THR A 633 -27.63 11.69 -3.40
N VAL A 634 -28.46 11.58 -2.36
CA VAL A 634 -29.16 12.73 -1.78
C VAL A 634 -28.18 13.71 -1.09
N SER A 635 -27.14 13.19 -0.42
CA SER A 635 -26.08 14.02 0.19
C SER A 635 -25.19 14.72 -0.85
N ALA A 636 -24.91 14.08 -1.99
CA ALA A 636 -24.16 14.68 -3.11
C ALA A 636 -24.98 15.77 -3.85
N MET A 637 -26.30 15.60 -3.96
CA MET A 637 -27.16 16.62 -4.58
C MET A 637 -27.32 17.86 -3.68
N ALA A 638 -27.35 17.69 -2.35
CA ALA A 638 -27.44 18.81 -1.40
C ALA A 638 -26.16 19.66 -1.32
N THR A 639 -24.99 19.09 -1.56
CA THR A 639 -23.68 19.78 -1.53
C THR A 639 -23.34 20.50 -2.84
N SER A 640 -23.97 20.14 -3.96
CA SER A 640 -23.70 20.72 -5.28
C SER A 640 -24.40 22.06 -5.59
N GLY A 641 -25.22 22.60 -4.67
CA GLY A 641 -25.84 23.93 -4.82
C GLY A 641 -26.79 24.11 -6.01
N ARG A 642 -27.19 23.04 -6.71
CA ARG A 642 -28.08 23.09 -7.89
C ARG A 642 -29.54 22.80 -7.52
N LEU A 643 -30.16 23.70 -6.77
CA LEU A 643 -31.62 23.82 -6.73
C LEU A 643 -32.03 25.28 -6.91
N SER A 644 -32.14 25.70 -8.18
CA SER A 644 -32.93 26.88 -8.55
C SER A 644 -34.37 26.43 -8.77
N LEU A 645 -35.19 26.51 -7.71
CA LEU A 645 -36.64 26.40 -7.84
C LEU A 645 -37.19 27.76 -8.28
N SER A 646 -37.26 27.97 -9.60
CA SER A 646 -38.11 29.01 -10.17
C SER A 646 -38.86 28.47 -11.40
N ARG A 647 -40.17 28.76 -11.42
CA ARG A 647 -41.19 28.47 -12.45
C ARG A 647 -41.74 27.04 -12.52
N PHE A 648 -42.88 26.85 -11.84
CA PHE A 648 -44.08 26.38 -12.54
C PHE A 648 -45.31 27.14 -12.01
N GLY A 649 -45.74 28.11 -12.81
CA GLY A 649 -47.04 28.77 -12.67
C GLY A 649 -48.04 28.17 -13.65
N ARG A 650 -49.12 27.62 -13.08
CA ARG A 650 -50.54 27.87 -13.42
C ARG A 650 -51.02 27.76 -14.88
N GLY A 651 -51.94 26.81 -15.10
CA GLY A 651 -53.01 26.85 -16.11
C GLY A 651 -53.33 25.43 -16.64
N GLY A 652 -54.52 24.84 -16.56
CA GLY A 652 -55.83 25.34 -16.15
C GLY A 652 -56.83 24.18 -15.96
N ARG A 653 -57.93 24.50 -15.27
CA ARG A 653 -59.14 23.69 -15.04
C ARG A 653 -59.89 23.36 -16.33
N ARG A 654 -60.48 22.16 -16.41
CA ARG A 654 -61.87 21.96 -16.86
C ARG A 654 -62.52 20.79 -16.10
N SER A 655 -63.77 21.07 -15.68
CA SER A 655 -64.82 20.23 -15.06
C SER A 655 -64.44 19.43 -13.82
#